data_AF-A0A2P9HJS4-F1
#
_entry.id   AF-A0A2P9HJS4-F1
#
_cell.length_a   1.000
_cell.length_b   1.000
_cell.length_c   1.000
_cell.angle_alpha   90.00
_cell.angle_beta   90.00
_cell.angle_gamma   90.00
#
_symmetry.space_group_name_H-M   'P 1'
#
loop_
_entity.id
_entity.type
_entity.pdbx_description
1 polymer ?
#
loop_
_entity_poly.entity_id
_entity_poly.type
_entity_poly.pdbx_seq_one_letter_code
_entity_poly.pdbx_strand_id
1 'polypeptide(L)'
;MVTITASTRETPYYPVTPTTEFPCDFPIFGQNTGEFPATDLDVEVNGIPTTDFIVVATFVDGISTDAIVRLPSGVTGEVIVRGMRTPRRTDQYANGAPLPIPAHNYSLNRVEATVQEIRRDTDKASGGLKAETAARIAEDTVLHGRVDKEIIDRINADNALRSLIGQGGAIEVPFYDSRLAASLANIKLGIKSIRTGGLASPGDGADAFYIEGDATKPGGFVSVGGRQWELAVNVPTLEMFGAKGDGTTDDTAARDAAYEYVGINGRVNLLDGKTYLVSNNDNPDGVTFEGKGQVVTAVPGGFWQRNTYADSQQHFGREYLSRAFDYIRNSQGGPSGTLKVRIFGDSTIALDIDGTNERPDDCIRQAFQDLGIPNIVVENQGVSGSKWGDEVYPAGHITDYLDGTTGLALIKYGLNDAYLGIDSLYSSMDTVLSSIRSHANGSLGAISIILVMPNSTFDSPNSRDVRWFEKVRQIYRVLARKYHCALFDTYSPFQDSQPLADLAMDNPYGDGRTVHPRGNMNRWIYGELMNTFFAGKLVGYKTNGFANEGAVSTVITAATMPSAFKSGNYHNRAVVANGWPSDGFVISEKNVDGGVLQTFYGYASGSPKIFQRHAVLGSDNWSLWTGTPQPIALSNGWVNQGDPWDIPLATATPDGLVFLSGLVTGGTTASGTIIGVLPAGLRPAKDHIFVVGANGGFVRISVHSDGTIKAMGAVDGTWTSFDGAIFRAA
;
A
#
# COMPACT_ATOMS: atom_id res chain seq x y z
N MET A 1 -76.66 -24.53 20.52
CA MET A 1 -75.45 -25.12 19.89
C MET A 1 -74.26 -24.30 20.36
N VAL A 2 -73.35 -24.90 21.12
CA VAL A 2 -72.09 -24.25 21.52
C VAL A 2 -71.06 -24.59 20.44
N THR A 3 -70.42 -23.60 19.84
CA THR A 3 -69.33 -23.84 18.89
C THR A 3 -68.07 -24.19 19.67
N ILE A 4 -67.46 -25.35 19.41
CA ILE A 4 -66.18 -25.71 20.02
C ILE A 4 -65.07 -25.03 19.22
N THR A 5 -64.45 -24.00 19.80
CA THR A 5 -63.31 -23.33 19.16
C THR A 5 -62.10 -24.26 19.15
N ALA A 6 -61.27 -24.17 18.11
CA ALA A 6 -59.99 -24.87 18.06
C ALA A 6 -59.11 -24.46 19.25
N SER A 7 -58.68 -25.43 20.05
CA SER A 7 -57.78 -25.22 21.17
C SER A 7 -56.90 -26.45 21.38
N THR A 8 -55.84 -26.30 22.17
CA THR A 8 -55.06 -27.43 22.68
C THR A 8 -55.82 -28.21 23.76
N ARG A 9 -57.01 -27.74 24.18
CA ARG A 9 -57.78 -28.27 25.32
C ARG A 9 -56.89 -28.44 26.55
N GLU A 10 -56.05 -27.44 26.79
CA GLU A 10 -55.07 -27.38 27.86
C GLU A 10 -54.94 -25.94 28.32
N THR A 11 -55.05 -25.73 29.62
CA THR A 11 -54.94 -24.42 30.25
C THR A 11 -53.89 -24.49 31.35
N PRO A 12 -52.70 -23.91 31.13
CA PRO A 12 -51.68 -23.81 32.15
C PRO A 12 -51.94 -22.60 33.07
N TYR A 13 -51.62 -22.78 34.34
CA TYR A 13 -51.69 -21.78 35.39
C TYR A 13 -50.39 -21.76 36.20
N TYR A 14 -50.00 -20.57 36.65
CA TYR A 14 -48.81 -20.37 37.48
C TYR A 14 -49.14 -19.52 38.71
N PRO A 15 -50.01 -19.98 39.63
CA PRO A 15 -50.31 -19.26 40.87
C PRO A 15 -49.04 -19.02 41.70
N VAL A 16 -48.74 -17.75 41.96
CA VAL A 16 -47.68 -17.31 42.88
C VAL A 16 -48.19 -17.14 44.32
N THR A 17 -49.52 -17.18 44.51
CA THR A 17 -50.20 -17.21 45.81
C THR A 17 -51.07 -18.47 45.88
N PRO A 18 -51.31 -19.06 47.06
CA PRO A 18 -52.13 -20.26 47.18
C PRO A 18 -53.53 -20.06 46.57
N THR A 19 -53.77 -20.72 45.45
CA THR A 19 -55.02 -20.62 44.68
C THR A 19 -55.70 -22.00 44.64
N THR A 20 -57.00 -22.03 44.88
CA THR A 20 -57.80 -23.26 44.89
C THR A 20 -58.65 -23.44 43.63
N GLU A 21 -58.88 -22.39 42.83
CA GLU A 21 -59.80 -22.41 41.71
C GLU A 21 -59.09 -22.10 40.39
N PHE A 22 -59.26 -22.98 39.42
CA PHE A 22 -58.62 -22.94 38.12
C PHE A 22 -59.69 -23.11 37.04
N PRO A 23 -60.08 -22.03 36.34
CA PRO A 23 -61.03 -22.13 35.25
C PRO A 23 -60.61 -23.13 34.16
N CYS A 24 -61.57 -23.63 33.40
CA CYS A 24 -61.31 -24.39 32.18
C CYS A 24 -61.59 -23.49 30.99
N ASP A 25 -60.57 -23.11 30.23
CA ASP A 25 -60.74 -22.22 29.06
C ASP A 25 -61.24 -22.96 27.80
N PHE A 26 -61.66 -24.22 27.96
CA PHE A 26 -62.23 -25.05 26.91
C PHE A 26 -63.50 -25.78 27.40
N PRO A 27 -64.47 -26.05 26.51
CA PRO A 27 -65.71 -26.70 26.92
C PRO A 27 -65.50 -28.14 27.40
N ILE A 28 -66.20 -28.50 28.48
CA ILE A 28 -66.27 -29.87 29.03
C ILE A 28 -67.68 -30.44 28.85
N PHE A 29 -67.81 -31.77 28.90
CA PHE A 29 -69.07 -32.46 28.58
C PHE A 29 -69.63 -33.25 29.76
N GLY A 30 -70.91 -33.03 30.08
CA GLY A 30 -71.54 -33.59 31.27
C GLY A 30 -73.07 -33.46 31.40
N GLN A 31 -73.61 -33.55 32.62
CA GLN A 31 -75.05 -33.47 32.99
C GLN A 31 -75.20 -32.90 34.43
N ASN A 32 -76.32 -32.22 34.74
CA ASN A 32 -76.50 -31.52 36.03
C ASN A 32 -76.96 -32.41 37.23
N THR A 33 -76.68 -33.72 37.27
CA THR A 33 -77.13 -34.61 38.37
C THR A 33 -76.09 -35.65 38.77
N GLY A 34 -75.76 -35.72 40.08
CA GLY A 34 -74.79 -36.65 40.69
C GLY A 34 -73.35 -36.17 40.61
N GLU A 35 -72.47 -36.63 41.51
CA GLU A 35 -71.01 -36.35 41.47
C GLU A 35 -70.49 -36.57 40.06
N PHE A 36 -70.07 -35.48 39.42
CA PHE A 36 -69.66 -35.52 38.04
C PHE A 36 -68.26 -36.15 37.97
N PRO A 37 -68.07 -37.24 37.21
CA PRO A 37 -66.78 -37.90 37.21
C PRO A 37 -65.75 -36.96 36.59
N ALA A 38 -64.65 -36.75 37.31
CA ALA A 38 -63.42 -36.07 36.88
C ALA A 38 -62.78 -36.64 35.59
N THR A 39 -63.45 -37.57 34.90
CA THR A 39 -62.96 -38.36 33.77
C THR A 39 -62.88 -37.62 32.43
N ASP A 40 -63.31 -36.36 32.35
CA ASP A 40 -63.16 -35.52 31.13
C ASP A 40 -61.95 -34.58 31.25
N LEU A 41 -61.32 -34.54 32.42
CA LEU A 41 -60.19 -33.67 32.72
C LEU A 41 -59.02 -34.46 33.30
N ASP A 42 -57.82 -34.02 32.98
CA ASP A 42 -56.57 -34.39 33.62
C ASP A 42 -55.97 -33.13 34.24
N VAL A 43 -55.62 -33.20 35.53
CA VAL A 43 -55.10 -32.06 36.28
C VAL A 43 -53.75 -32.44 36.84
N GLU A 44 -52.72 -31.67 36.51
CA GLU A 44 -51.39 -31.83 37.07
C GLU A 44 -51.03 -30.63 37.93
N VAL A 45 -50.39 -30.88 39.08
CA VAL A 45 -49.79 -29.85 39.92
C VAL A 45 -48.30 -30.13 40.01
N ASN A 46 -47.49 -29.18 39.52
CA ASN A 46 -46.03 -29.28 39.43
C ASN A 46 -45.56 -30.59 38.76
N GLY A 47 -46.23 -30.97 37.67
CA GLY A 47 -45.95 -32.19 36.91
C GLY A 47 -46.43 -33.50 37.54
N ILE A 48 -47.15 -33.45 38.67
CA ILE A 48 -47.75 -34.63 39.30
C ILE A 48 -49.26 -34.66 39.00
N PRO A 49 -49.78 -35.70 38.33
CA PRO A 49 -51.22 -35.89 38.14
C PRO A 49 -51.93 -36.00 39.50
N THR A 50 -53.00 -35.22 39.66
CA THR A 50 -53.85 -35.25 40.86
C THR A 50 -55.28 -35.63 40.49
N THR A 51 -55.87 -36.51 41.30
CA THR A 51 -57.28 -36.88 41.20
C THR A 51 -58.13 -36.25 42.30
N ASP A 52 -57.50 -35.54 43.25
CA ASP A 52 -58.15 -34.90 44.40
C ASP A 52 -58.58 -33.46 44.02
N PHE A 53 -59.62 -33.38 43.19
CA PHE A 53 -60.23 -32.12 42.77
C PHE A 53 -61.72 -32.31 42.50
N ILE A 54 -62.49 -31.22 42.57
CA ILE A 54 -63.89 -31.19 42.15
C ILE A 54 -64.07 -30.26 40.95
N VAL A 55 -65.10 -30.49 40.15
CA VAL A 55 -65.47 -29.61 39.02
C VAL A 55 -66.73 -28.85 39.38
N VAL A 56 -66.67 -27.52 39.32
CA VAL A 56 -67.82 -26.61 39.49
C VAL A 56 -68.20 -26.09 38.11
N ALA A 57 -69.37 -26.43 37.60
CA ALA A 57 -69.76 -26.18 36.20
C ALA A 57 -71.29 -26.12 36.02
N THR A 58 -71.76 -25.36 35.03
CA THR A 58 -73.17 -25.35 34.57
C THR A 58 -73.29 -26.04 33.22
N PHE A 59 -74.07 -27.12 33.11
CA PHE A 59 -74.28 -27.81 31.83
C PHE A 59 -75.57 -27.37 31.14
N VAL A 60 -75.45 -26.85 29.93
CA VAL A 60 -76.57 -26.56 29.01
C VAL A 60 -76.46 -27.53 27.83
N ASP A 61 -77.51 -28.32 27.58
CA ASP A 61 -77.52 -29.41 26.59
C ASP A 61 -76.31 -30.36 26.72
N GLY A 62 -75.85 -30.54 27.95
CA GLY A 62 -74.73 -31.42 28.31
C GLY A 62 -73.33 -30.83 28.09
N ILE A 63 -73.20 -29.54 27.79
CA ILE A 63 -71.91 -28.85 27.61
C ILE A 63 -71.78 -27.76 28.68
N SER A 64 -70.62 -27.67 29.31
CA SER A 64 -70.25 -26.54 30.17
C SER A 64 -69.10 -25.76 29.53
N THR A 65 -69.24 -24.43 29.53
CA THR A 65 -68.22 -23.47 29.08
C THR A 65 -67.76 -22.58 30.23
N ASP A 66 -68.20 -22.85 31.45
CA ASP A 66 -67.96 -22.09 32.68
C ASP A 66 -67.34 -22.97 33.77
N ALA A 67 -66.77 -24.12 33.37
CA ALA A 67 -66.23 -25.09 34.31
C ALA A 67 -64.99 -24.55 35.03
N ILE A 68 -64.89 -24.86 36.31
CA ILE A 68 -63.78 -24.52 37.19
C ILE A 68 -63.35 -25.79 37.90
N VAL A 69 -62.06 -26.13 37.81
CA VAL A 69 -61.43 -27.12 38.68
C VAL A 69 -61.15 -26.47 40.03
N ARG A 70 -61.67 -27.05 41.11
CA ARG A 70 -61.40 -26.63 42.49
C ARG A 70 -60.62 -27.70 43.24
N LEU A 71 -59.42 -27.34 43.68
CA LEU A 71 -58.58 -28.15 44.56
C LEU A 71 -59.00 -27.97 46.04
N PRO A 72 -58.84 -29.00 46.88
CA PRO A 72 -59.25 -28.97 48.29
C PRO A 72 -58.36 -28.06 49.16
N SER A 73 -57.15 -27.76 48.69
CA SER A 73 -56.22 -26.81 49.33
C SER A 73 -55.54 -25.94 48.28
N GLY A 74 -55.16 -24.72 48.67
CA GLY A 74 -54.54 -23.77 47.74
C GLY A 74 -53.14 -24.20 47.35
N VAL A 75 -52.83 -24.16 46.05
CA VAL A 75 -51.51 -24.54 45.51
C VAL A 75 -50.78 -23.34 44.92
N THR A 76 -49.45 -23.41 44.93
CA THR A 76 -48.54 -22.50 44.21
C THR A 76 -47.68 -23.31 43.25
N GLY A 77 -47.20 -22.69 42.17
CA GLY A 77 -46.42 -23.37 41.13
C GLY A 77 -47.27 -23.70 39.91
N GLU A 78 -46.79 -24.59 39.05
CA GLU A 78 -47.48 -24.93 37.81
C GLU A 78 -48.72 -25.79 38.09
N VAL A 79 -49.84 -25.42 37.49
CA VAL A 79 -51.05 -26.26 37.45
C VAL A 79 -51.50 -26.34 36.01
N ILE A 80 -51.69 -27.55 35.49
CA ILE A 80 -52.14 -27.75 34.11
C ILE A 80 -53.48 -28.47 34.16
N VAL A 81 -54.52 -27.84 33.62
CA VAL A 81 -55.85 -28.43 33.44
C VAL A 81 -56.00 -28.80 31.97
N ARG A 82 -56.28 -30.07 31.67
CA ARG A 82 -56.39 -30.58 30.29
C ARG A 82 -57.67 -31.35 30.09
N GLY A 83 -58.22 -31.27 28.89
CA GLY A 83 -59.22 -32.24 28.43
C GLY A 83 -58.58 -33.61 28.24
N MET A 84 -59.16 -34.62 28.87
CA MET A 84 -58.75 -36.02 28.74
C MET A 84 -59.98 -36.91 28.55
N ARG A 85 -60.55 -36.89 27.35
CA ARG A 85 -61.67 -37.76 27.00
C ARG A 85 -61.16 -38.99 26.26
N THR A 86 -61.45 -40.17 26.80
CA THR A 86 -61.21 -41.41 26.04
C THR A 86 -62.01 -41.40 24.73
N PRO A 87 -61.39 -41.63 23.57
CA PRO A 87 -62.10 -41.64 22.29
C PRO A 87 -63.16 -42.75 22.27
N ARG A 88 -64.43 -42.37 22.40
CA ARG A 88 -65.56 -43.31 22.34
C ARG A 88 -66.82 -42.63 21.82
N ARG A 89 -67.56 -43.30 20.94
CA ARG A 89 -68.93 -42.93 20.59
C ARG A 89 -69.89 -43.62 21.55
N THR A 90 -70.43 -42.89 22.50
CA THR A 90 -71.39 -43.43 23.50
C THR A 90 -72.84 -43.18 23.12
N ASP A 91 -73.13 -42.23 22.21
CA ASP A 91 -74.50 -41.95 21.78
C ASP A 91 -74.91 -42.92 20.68
N GLN A 92 -75.93 -43.72 20.92
CA GLN A 92 -76.61 -44.51 19.89
C GLN A 92 -78.00 -43.91 19.65
N TYR A 93 -78.31 -43.56 18.40
CA TYR A 93 -79.66 -43.15 18.04
C TYR A 93 -80.56 -44.38 17.98
N ALA A 94 -81.72 -44.33 18.63
CA ALA A 94 -82.68 -45.41 18.59
C ALA A 94 -83.29 -45.56 17.18
N ASN A 95 -83.36 -46.79 16.66
CA ASN A 95 -83.91 -47.05 15.34
C ASN A 95 -85.41 -46.69 15.30
N GLY A 96 -85.81 -45.83 14.35
CA GLY A 96 -87.20 -45.36 14.20
C GLY A 96 -87.62 -44.18 15.09
N ALA A 97 -86.75 -43.69 15.98
CA ALA A 97 -87.02 -42.47 16.78
C ALA A 97 -86.69 -41.19 15.97
N PRO A 98 -87.34 -40.05 16.27
CA PRO A 98 -86.93 -38.76 15.71
C PRO A 98 -85.46 -38.47 16.03
N LEU A 99 -84.71 -37.89 15.08
CA LEU A 99 -83.33 -37.43 15.27
C LEU A 99 -83.32 -35.94 15.62
N PRO A 100 -83.34 -35.57 16.92
CA PRO A 100 -83.31 -34.16 17.29
C PRO A 100 -81.94 -33.55 16.95
N ILE A 101 -81.96 -32.43 16.21
CA ILE A 101 -80.77 -31.64 15.85
C ILE A 101 -79.87 -31.35 17.08
N PRO A 102 -80.40 -31.00 18.28
CA PRO A 102 -79.57 -30.80 19.47
C PRO A 102 -78.72 -32.03 19.86
N ALA A 103 -79.26 -33.24 19.77
CA ALA A 103 -78.50 -34.46 20.10
C ALA A 103 -77.39 -34.73 19.06
N HIS A 104 -77.65 -34.41 17.80
CA HIS A 104 -76.64 -34.51 16.74
C HIS A 104 -75.50 -33.52 16.97
N ASN A 105 -75.81 -32.26 17.27
CA ASN A 105 -74.83 -31.23 17.58
C ASN A 105 -73.98 -31.58 18.81
N TYR A 106 -74.60 -32.14 19.85
CA TYR A 106 -73.88 -32.62 21.03
C TYR A 106 -72.88 -33.74 20.69
N SER A 107 -73.30 -34.72 19.87
CA SER A 107 -72.41 -35.79 19.41
C SER A 107 -71.25 -35.24 18.56
N LEU A 108 -71.49 -34.26 17.69
CA LEU A 108 -70.43 -33.64 16.88
C LEU A 108 -69.44 -32.86 17.73
N ASN A 109 -69.91 -32.06 18.68
CA ASN A 109 -69.04 -31.29 19.58
C ASN A 109 -68.12 -32.19 20.40
N ARG A 110 -68.60 -33.36 20.85
CA ARG A 110 -67.76 -34.33 21.57
C ARG A 110 -66.70 -34.97 20.68
N VAL A 111 -67.04 -35.24 19.42
CA VAL A 111 -66.07 -35.76 18.45
C VAL A 111 -65.01 -34.70 18.16
N GLU A 112 -65.40 -33.45 17.95
CA GLU A 112 -64.49 -32.32 17.70
C GLU A 112 -63.51 -32.12 18.88
N ALA A 113 -64.02 -32.13 20.10
CA ALA A 113 -63.20 -32.09 21.32
C ALA A 113 -62.19 -33.24 21.42
N THR A 114 -62.64 -34.47 21.15
CA THR A 114 -61.78 -35.66 21.18
C THR A 114 -60.68 -35.57 20.11
N VAL A 115 -61.01 -35.07 18.92
CA VAL A 115 -60.04 -34.89 17.83
C VAL A 115 -58.98 -33.84 18.19
N GLN A 116 -59.37 -32.74 18.84
CA GLN A 116 -58.44 -31.72 19.33
C GLN A 116 -57.47 -32.28 20.40
N GLU A 117 -57.97 -33.11 21.32
CA GLU A 117 -57.13 -33.78 22.34
C GLU A 117 -56.13 -34.76 21.71
N ILE A 118 -56.60 -35.62 20.80
CA ILE A 118 -55.73 -36.55 20.05
C ILE A 118 -54.64 -35.79 19.29
N ARG A 119 -54.99 -34.64 18.68
CA ARG A 119 -54.03 -33.81 17.97
C ARG A 119 -52.97 -33.26 18.91
N ARG A 120 -53.36 -32.69 20.06
CA ARG A 120 -52.43 -32.21 21.09
C ARG A 120 -51.48 -33.32 21.52
N ASP A 121 -52.02 -34.49 21.87
CA ASP A 121 -51.23 -35.61 22.39
C ASP A 121 -50.25 -36.13 21.33
N THR A 122 -50.69 -36.19 20.07
CA THR A 122 -49.83 -36.53 18.92
C THR A 122 -48.72 -35.50 18.72
N ASP A 123 -49.05 -34.21 18.77
CA ASP A 123 -48.08 -33.12 18.60
C ASP A 123 -47.05 -33.15 19.73
N LYS A 124 -47.47 -33.33 20.99
CA LYS A 124 -46.60 -33.50 22.16
C LYS A 124 -45.67 -34.71 22.01
N ALA A 125 -46.22 -35.88 21.66
CA ALA A 125 -45.42 -37.08 21.45
C ALA A 125 -44.39 -36.89 20.32
N SER A 126 -44.81 -36.28 19.20
CA SER A 126 -43.92 -36.03 18.06
C SER A 126 -42.82 -34.99 18.38
N GLY A 127 -43.14 -33.96 19.17
CA GLY A 127 -42.18 -32.96 19.65
C GLY A 127 -41.16 -33.57 20.60
N GLY A 128 -41.61 -34.40 21.54
CA GLY A 128 -40.74 -35.14 22.46
C GLY A 128 -39.76 -36.06 21.73
N LEU A 129 -40.24 -36.83 20.76
CA LEU A 129 -39.39 -37.70 19.92
C LEU A 129 -38.35 -36.89 19.11
N LYS A 130 -38.72 -35.73 18.57
CA LYS A 130 -37.76 -34.84 17.87
C LYS A 130 -36.69 -34.31 18.81
N ALA A 131 -37.07 -33.92 20.03
CA ALA A 131 -36.13 -33.44 21.05
C ALA A 131 -35.17 -34.56 21.48
N GLU A 132 -35.66 -35.78 21.72
CA GLU A 132 -34.82 -36.93 22.06
C GLU A 132 -33.86 -37.28 20.91
N THR A 133 -34.35 -37.28 19.67
CA THR A 133 -33.51 -37.55 18.49
C THR A 133 -32.39 -36.51 18.39
N ALA A 134 -32.69 -35.23 18.60
CA ALA A 134 -31.68 -34.18 18.62
C ALA A 134 -30.65 -34.37 19.75
N ALA A 135 -31.11 -34.76 20.95
CA ALA A 135 -30.22 -35.04 22.08
C ALA A 135 -29.30 -36.23 21.80
N ARG A 136 -29.83 -37.34 21.27
CA ARG A 136 -29.02 -38.51 20.88
C ARG A 136 -28.00 -38.18 19.80
N ILE A 137 -28.39 -37.43 18.76
CA ILE A 137 -27.46 -36.99 17.70
C ILE A 137 -26.32 -36.14 18.30
N ALA A 138 -26.63 -35.25 19.24
CA ALA A 138 -25.62 -34.44 19.91
C ALA A 138 -24.67 -35.30 20.75
N GLU A 139 -25.19 -36.24 21.54
CA GLU A 139 -24.38 -37.16 22.34
C GLU A 139 -23.51 -38.10 21.47
N ASP A 140 -24.08 -38.65 20.40
CA ASP A 140 -23.37 -39.50 19.44
C ASP A 140 -22.25 -38.72 18.75
N THR A 141 -22.47 -37.45 18.42
CA THR A 141 -21.43 -36.56 17.85
C THR A 141 -20.26 -36.40 18.82
N VAL A 142 -20.54 -36.21 20.11
CA VAL A 142 -19.51 -36.14 21.16
C VAL A 142 -18.77 -37.46 21.30
N LEU A 143 -19.49 -38.59 21.28
CA LEU A 143 -18.89 -39.92 21.38
C LEU A 143 -17.96 -40.20 20.18
N HIS A 144 -18.42 -39.94 18.96
CA HIS A 144 -17.61 -40.11 17.75
C HIS A 144 -16.32 -39.29 17.81
N GLY A 145 -16.39 -38.01 18.21
CA GLY A 145 -15.19 -37.18 18.37
C GLY A 145 -14.18 -37.74 19.39
N ARG A 146 -14.66 -38.37 20.47
CA ARG A 146 -13.78 -39.06 21.45
C ARG A 146 -13.14 -40.32 20.87
N VAL A 147 -13.90 -41.11 20.11
CA VAL A 147 -13.40 -42.33 19.46
C VAL A 147 -12.36 -42.00 18.40
N ASP A 148 -12.61 -41.00 17.55
CA ASP A 148 -11.65 -40.55 16.53
C ASP A 148 -10.33 -40.09 17.15
N LYS A 149 -10.41 -39.34 18.26
CA LYS A 149 -9.24 -38.94 19.03
C LYS A 149 -8.46 -40.14 19.57
N GLU A 150 -9.13 -41.11 20.18
CA GLU A 150 -8.49 -42.32 20.71
C GLU A 150 -7.78 -43.12 19.61
N ILE A 151 -8.37 -43.22 18.42
CA ILE A 151 -7.73 -43.88 17.27
C ILE A 151 -6.42 -43.18 16.92
N ILE A 152 -6.44 -41.85 16.80
CA ILE A 152 -5.24 -41.05 16.50
C ILE A 152 -4.18 -41.21 17.59
N ASP A 153 -4.57 -41.11 18.86
CA ASP A 153 -3.67 -41.20 20.00
C ASP A 153 -2.99 -42.58 20.05
N ARG A 154 -3.72 -43.67 19.78
CA ARG A 154 -3.15 -45.03 19.69
C ARG A 154 -2.18 -45.19 18.53
N ILE A 155 -2.51 -44.69 17.35
CA ILE A 155 -1.61 -44.73 16.19
C ILE A 155 -0.30 -44.01 16.52
N ASN A 156 -0.37 -42.84 17.15
CA ASN A 156 0.81 -42.09 17.59
C ASN A 156 1.62 -42.83 18.65
N ALA A 157 0.95 -43.45 19.62
CA ALA A 157 1.60 -44.26 20.65
C ALA A 157 2.29 -45.51 20.07
N ASP A 158 1.65 -46.23 19.15
CA ASP A 158 2.22 -47.40 18.48
C ASP A 158 3.43 -47.02 17.62
N ASN A 159 3.35 -45.90 16.90
CA ASN A 159 4.48 -45.35 16.15
C ASN A 159 5.66 -45.01 17.08
N ALA A 160 5.38 -44.37 18.22
CA ALA A 160 6.39 -44.06 19.24
C ALA A 160 7.04 -45.33 19.81
N LEU A 161 6.24 -46.36 20.13
CA LEU A 161 6.74 -47.64 20.64
C LEU A 161 7.61 -48.37 19.61
N ARG A 162 7.23 -48.35 18.33
CA ARG A 162 8.05 -48.94 17.26
C ARG A 162 9.42 -48.27 17.15
N SER A 163 9.48 -46.94 17.29
CA SER A 163 10.73 -46.17 17.28
C SER A 163 11.67 -46.61 18.43
N LEU A 164 11.11 -46.87 19.62
CA LEU A 164 11.84 -47.33 20.81
C LEU A 164 12.42 -48.75 20.65
N ILE A 165 11.64 -49.67 20.06
CA ILE A 165 12.04 -51.07 19.90
C ILE A 165 13.13 -51.22 18.82
N GLY A 166 13.08 -50.42 17.76
CA GLY A 166 14.07 -50.44 16.67
C GLY A 166 15.50 -50.02 17.07
N GLN A 167 15.67 -49.43 18.27
CA GLN A 167 16.95 -48.90 18.76
C GLN A 167 17.65 -49.81 19.78
N GLY A 168 17.14 -51.02 20.01
CA GLY A 168 17.62 -51.99 21.01
C GLY A 168 18.98 -52.66 20.71
N GLY A 169 19.92 -51.97 20.05
CA GLY A 169 21.30 -52.42 19.83
C GLY A 169 22.31 -51.84 20.84
N ALA A 170 23.57 -52.28 20.76
CA ALA A 170 24.65 -51.77 21.62
C ALA A 170 24.91 -50.26 21.43
N ILE A 171 24.60 -49.73 20.24
CA ILE A 171 24.70 -48.31 19.87
C ILE A 171 23.29 -47.72 19.86
N GLU A 172 23.03 -46.75 20.75
CA GLU A 172 21.79 -45.95 20.68
C GLU A 172 22.00 -44.85 19.62
N VAL A 173 21.06 -44.75 18.69
CA VAL A 173 21.05 -43.71 17.66
C VAL A 173 20.14 -42.60 18.19
N PRO A 174 20.63 -41.39 18.49
CA PRO A 174 19.86 -40.33 19.17
C PRO A 174 18.87 -39.61 18.22
N PHE A 175 18.11 -40.38 17.44
CA PHE A 175 17.12 -39.92 16.49
C PHE A 175 15.80 -40.60 16.82
N TYR A 176 14.74 -39.83 17.05
CA TYR A 176 13.40 -40.32 17.36
C TYR A 176 12.41 -39.85 16.32
N ASP A 177 11.39 -40.64 16.03
CA ASP A 177 10.38 -40.27 15.00
C ASP A 177 9.64 -38.98 15.37
N SER A 178 9.43 -38.74 16.68
CA SER A 178 8.81 -37.51 17.19
C SER A 178 9.28 -37.17 18.61
N ARG A 179 9.00 -35.94 19.05
CA ARG A 179 9.21 -35.49 20.44
C ARG A 179 8.42 -36.36 21.43
N LEU A 180 7.20 -36.75 21.07
CA LEU A 180 6.41 -37.70 21.85
C LEU A 180 7.15 -39.03 22.03
N ALA A 181 7.72 -39.59 20.96
CA ALA A 181 8.51 -40.82 21.05
C ALA A 181 9.74 -40.66 21.96
N ALA A 182 10.46 -39.54 21.82
CA ALA A 182 11.60 -39.22 22.68
C ALA A 182 11.20 -39.04 24.15
N SER A 183 10.02 -38.47 24.43
CA SER A 183 9.51 -38.29 25.80
C SER A 183 9.20 -39.62 26.49
N LEU A 184 8.88 -40.65 25.72
CA LEU A 184 8.63 -42.01 26.20
C LEU A 184 9.91 -42.88 26.24
N ALA A 185 11.05 -42.34 25.80
CA ALA A 185 12.32 -43.05 25.74
C ALA A 185 13.12 -42.97 27.04
N ASN A 186 13.77 -44.08 27.40
CA ASN A 186 14.81 -44.09 28.43
C ASN A 186 16.19 -43.86 27.77
N ILE A 187 16.58 -42.60 27.67
CA ILE A 187 17.75 -42.16 26.90
C ILE A 187 19.04 -42.29 27.72
N LYS A 188 20.09 -42.95 27.20
CA LYS A 188 21.34 -43.20 27.95
C LYS A 188 22.07 -41.91 28.33
N LEU A 189 22.64 -41.87 29.54
CA LEU A 189 23.36 -40.71 30.11
C LEU A 189 24.48 -40.13 29.23
N GLY A 190 25.06 -40.93 28.33
CA GLY A 190 26.09 -40.50 27.40
C GLY A 190 25.58 -39.65 26.22
N ILE A 191 24.27 -39.68 25.94
CA ILE A 191 23.65 -38.87 24.90
C ILE A 191 23.35 -37.48 25.45
N LYS A 192 23.93 -36.44 24.85
CA LYS A 192 23.75 -35.03 25.26
C LYS A 192 22.92 -34.20 24.30
N SER A 193 22.56 -34.77 23.16
CA SER A 193 21.71 -34.15 22.15
C SER A 193 20.95 -35.21 21.38
N ILE A 194 19.75 -34.88 20.94
CA ILE A 194 18.87 -35.76 20.19
C ILE A 194 18.21 -35.01 19.04
N ARG A 195 17.74 -35.75 18.04
CA ARG A 195 16.93 -35.21 16.94
C ARG A 195 15.57 -35.88 16.91
N THR A 196 14.52 -35.11 16.65
CA THR A 196 13.16 -35.63 16.45
C THR A 196 12.70 -35.37 15.01
N GLY A 197 11.90 -36.27 14.45
CA GLY A 197 11.28 -36.09 13.13
C GLY A 197 9.98 -35.28 13.12
N GLY A 198 9.50 -34.86 14.29
CA GLY A 198 8.26 -34.10 14.49
C GLY A 198 7.94 -33.89 15.97
N LEU A 199 6.76 -33.34 16.29
CA LEU A 199 6.29 -33.09 17.67
C LEU A 199 5.50 -34.30 18.18
N ALA A 200 4.34 -34.56 17.57
CA ALA A 200 3.47 -35.69 17.91
C ALA A 200 3.74 -36.87 16.97
N SER A 201 3.90 -36.57 15.68
CA SER A 201 4.07 -37.55 14.61
C SER A 201 5.24 -37.14 13.71
N PRO A 202 5.99 -38.07 13.11
CA PRO A 202 7.03 -37.72 12.15
C PRO A 202 6.44 -36.93 10.96
N GLY A 203 7.10 -35.83 10.58
CA GLY A 203 6.71 -35.02 9.42
C GLY A 203 5.60 -33.99 9.67
N ASP A 204 5.20 -33.76 10.92
CA ASP A 204 4.22 -32.73 11.28
C ASP A 204 4.73 -31.28 11.18
N GLY A 205 5.98 -31.08 10.71
CA GLY A 205 6.62 -29.78 10.55
C GLY A 205 7.42 -29.32 11.78
N ALA A 206 7.44 -30.12 12.85
CA ALA A 206 8.15 -29.84 14.09
C ALA A 206 9.40 -30.72 14.28
N ASP A 207 10.09 -31.08 13.20
CA ASP A 207 11.38 -31.75 13.30
C ASP A 207 12.39 -30.82 13.97
N ALA A 208 13.10 -31.32 14.97
CA ALA A 208 13.85 -30.45 15.86
C ALA A 208 15.11 -31.11 16.41
N PHE A 209 16.04 -30.26 16.82
CA PHE A 209 17.24 -30.64 17.54
C PHE A 209 17.09 -30.20 19.00
N TYR A 210 17.38 -31.11 19.92
CA TYR A 210 17.31 -30.85 21.36
C TYR A 210 18.65 -31.16 22.01
N ILE A 211 18.98 -30.41 23.06
CA ILE A 211 20.13 -30.67 23.92
C ILE A 211 19.66 -30.95 25.35
N GLU A 212 20.45 -31.67 26.13
CA GLU A 212 20.14 -31.86 27.54
C GLU A 212 20.22 -30.51 28.27
N GLY A 213 19.13 -30.09 28.90
CA GLY A 213 18.98 -28.73 29.41
C GLY A 213 17.68 -28.53 30.18
N ASP A 214 17.16 -27.31 30.19
CA ASP A 214 15.97 -26.95 30.97
C ASP A 214 14.68 -27.27 30.19
N ALA A 215 13.95 -28.29 30.62
CA ALA A 215 12.71 -28.69 29.96
C ALA A 215 11.54 -27.72 30.18
N THR A 216 11.70 -26.73 31.07
CA THR A 216 10.66 -25.70 31.31
C THR A 216 10.67 -24.59 30.26
N LYS A 217 11.76 -24.46 29.48
CA LYS A 217 11.82 -23.53 28.35
C LYS A 217 10.80 -23.93 27.28
N PRO A 218 10.24 -22.96 26.52
CA PRO A 218 9.27 -23.28 25.48
C PRO A 218 9.83 -24.29 24.46
N GLY A 219 9.00 -25.27 24.09
CA GLY A 219 9.39 -26.39 23.22
C GLY A 219 10.08 -27.56 23.95
N GLY A 220 10.57 -27.37 25.18
CA GLY A 220 11.23 -28.40 25.98
C GLY A 220 10.34 -29.58 26.40
N PHE A 221 10.97 -30.69 26.81
CA PHE A 221 10.27 -31.88 27.32
C PHE A 221 11.14 -32.74 28.24
N VAL A 222 10.50 -33.64 28.99
CA VAL A 222 11.16 -34.61 29.87
C VAL A 222 11.02 -36.01 29.30
N SER A 223 12.10 -36.78 29.24
CA SER A 223 12.08 -38.18 28.81
C SER A 223 11.87 -39.14 30.01
N VAL A 224 11.54 -40.40 29.72
CA VAL A 224 11.51 -41.45 30.75
C VAL A 224 12.86 -41.52 31.46
N GLY A 225 12.82 -41.61 32.79
CA GLY A 225 14.01 -41.49 33.65
C GLY A 225 14.29 -40.05 34.13
N GLY A 226 13.46 -39.08 33.78
CA GLY A 226 13.48 -37.72 34.33
C GLY A 226 14.52 -36.79 33.70
N ARG A 227 15.11 -37.16 32.56
CA ARG A 227 16.07 -36.33 31.84
C ARG A 227 15.35 -35.22 31.09
N GLN A 228 15.92 -34.02 31.12
CA GLN A 228 15.31 -32.81 30.60
C GLN A 228 15.99 -32.40 29.30
N TRP A 229 15.17 -32.00 28.32
CA TRP A 229 15.59 -31.67 26.97
C TRP A 229 15.06 -30.30 26.59
N GLU A 230 15.94 -29.41 26.17
CA GLU A 230 15.59 -28.08 25.68
C GLU A 230 15.75 -28.00 24.16
N LEU A 231 14.85 -27.26 23.51
CA LEU A 231 14.90 -27.02 22.08
C LEU A 231 16.16 -26.19 21.74
N ALA A 232 16.88 -26.58 20.70
CA ALA A 232 18.16 -25.97 20.29
C ALA A 232 18.17 -25.65 18.80
N VAL A 233 17.19 -24.84 18.38
CA VAL A 233 17.00 -24.39 16.99
C VAL A 233 17.03 -22.86 16.94
N ASN A 234 17.86 -22.26 16.09
CA ASN A 234 18.00 -20.80 16.02
C ASN A 234 16.80 -20.08 15.40
N VAL A 235 16.12 -20.75 14.46
CA VAL A 235 14.92 -20.24 13.76
C VAL A 235 13.87 -21.34 13.82
N PRO A 236 13.11 -21.45 14.92
CA PRO A 236 12.16 -22.52 15.10
C PRO A 236 10.92 -22.31 14.21
N THR A 237 10.18 -23.39 13.97
CA THR A 237 8.85 -23.33 13.35
C THR A 237 7.79 -23.22 14.44
N LEU A 238 6.61 -22.69 14.11
CA LEU A 238 5.50 -22.61 15.09
C LEU A 238 5.01 -24.01 15.50
N GLU A 239 5.15 -25.00 14.63
CA GLU A 239 4.83 -26.39 14.88
C GLU A 239 5.65 -26.98 16.03
N MET A 240 6.91 -26.53 16.24
CA MET A 240 7.73 -26.95 17.39
C MET A 240 7.10 -26.58 18.74
N PHE A 241 6.18 -25.62 18.75
CA PHE A 241 5.43 -25.17 19.91
C PHE A 241 3.95 -25.61 19.89
N GLY A 242 3.58 -26.50 18.96
CA GLY A 242 2.26 -27.12 18.89
C GLY A 242 1.27 -26.47 17.92
N ALA A 243 1.70 -25.51 17.09
CA ALA A 243 0.82 -24.91 16.10
C ALA A 243 0.31 -25.92 15.07
N LYS A 244 -0.92 -25.74 14.59
CA LYS A 244 -1.52 -26.52 13.50
C LYS A 244 -1.31 -25.87 12.15
N GLY A 245 -1.46 -24.55 12.08
CA GLY A 245 -1.35 -23.80 10.83
C GLY A 245 -2.41 -24.19 9.80
N ASP A 246 -3.62 -24.57 10.25
CA ASP A 246 -4.73 -25.03 9.42
C ASP A 246 -5.75 -23.93 9.08
N GLY A 247 -5.54 -22.71 9.57
CA GLY A 247 -6.42 -21.54 9.37
C GLY A 247 -7.70 -21.55 10.20
N THR A 248 -7.87 -22.52 11.11
CA THR A 248 -9.07 -22.72 11.93
C THR A 248 -8.77 -22.86 13.42
N THR A 249 -7.70 -23.57 13.76
CA THR A 249 -7.21 -23.74 15.12
C THR A 249 -6.54 -22.45 15.58
N ASP A 250 -6.84 -22.01 16.81
CA ASP A 250 -6.17 -20.87 17.41
C ASP A 250 -4.73 -21.24 17.81
N ASP A 251 -3.76 -20.72 17.05
CA ASP A 251 -2.33 -20.93 17.21
C ASP A 251 -1.68 -19.86 18.11
N THR A 252 -2.46 -19.00 18.80
CA THR A 252 -1.95 -17.90 19.64
C THR A 252 -0.93 -18.41 20.67
N ALA A 253 -1.24 -19.49 21.38
CA ALA A 253 -0.34 -20.03 22.42
C ALA A 253 0.99 -20.54 21.84
N ALA A 254 0.96 -21.16 20.65
CA ALA A 254 2.17 -21.65 19.99
C ALA A 254 3.03 -20.49 19.48
N ARG A 255 2.41 -19.42 18.98
CA ARG A 255 3.12 -18.18 18.61
C ARG A 255 3.79 -17.54 19.83
N ASP A 256 3.07 -17.39 20.94
CA ASP A 256 3.61 -16.75 22.15
C ASP A 256 4.78 -17.53 22.75
N ALA A 257 4.68 -18.86 22.76
CA ALA A 257 5.78 -19.75 23.14
C ALA A 257 6.98 -19.60 22.21
N ALA A 258 6.76 -19.41 20.90
CA ALA A 258 7.83 -19.16 19.95
C ALA A 258 8.52 -17.81 20.21
N TYR A 259 7.75 -16.75 20.51
CA TYR A 259 8.28 -15.43 20.85
C TYR A 259 9.14 -15.47 22.12
N GLU A 260 8.65 -16.11 23.18
CA GLU A 260 9.40 -16.30 24.42
C GLU A 260 10.71 -17.07 24.16
N TYR A 261 10.68 -18.08 23.29
CA TYR A 261 11.86 -18.87 22.96
C TYR A 261 12.92 -18.08 22.18
N VAL A 262 12.52 -17.31 21.15
CA VAL A 262 13.47 -16.58 20.31
C VAL A 262 13.92 -15.26 20.91
N GLY A 263 13.12 -14.67 21.80
CA GLY A 263 13.36 -13.39 22.45
C GLY A 263 13.36 -12.18 21.50
N ILE A 264 13.88 -11.06 22.02
CA ILE A 264 13.91 -9.77 21.32
C ILE A 264 14.66 -9.86 19.98
N ASN A 265 14.03 -9.38 18.90
CA ASN A 265 14.50 -9.45 17.51
C ASN A 265 14.78 -10.87 17.02
N GLY A 266 14.16 -11.88 17.63
CA GLY A 266 14.24 -13.26 17.21
C GLY A 266 13.59 -13.51 15.85
N ARG A 267 13.81 -14.71 15.30
CA ARG A 267 13.28 -15.11 13.98
C ARG A 267 12.52 -16.42 14.08
N VAL A 268 11.33 -16.48 13.49
CA VAL A 268 10.49 -17.69 13.44
C VAL A 268 10.19 -18.04 11.98
N ASN A 269 10.34 -19.32 11.62
CA ASN A 269 10.08 -19.80 10.27
C ASN A 269 8.63 -20.30 10.13
N LEU A 270 7.91 -19.78 9.15
CA LEU A 270 6.55 -20.15 8.79
C LEU A 270 6.57 -21.07 7.57
N LEU A 271 6.04 -22.28 7.74
CA LEU A 271 6.10 -23.31 6.72
C LEU A 271 5.18 -22.99 5.52
N ASP A 272 5.58 -23.46 4.33
CA ASP A 272 4.82 -23.23 3.09
C ASP A 272 3.43 -23.88 3.16
N GLY A 273 2.41 -23.16 2.69
CA GLY A 273 1.01 -23.61 2.71
C GLY A 273 0.30 -23.59 4.07
N LYS A 274 0.95 -23.10 5.14
CA LYS A 274 0.34 -22.98 6.47
C LYS A 274 -0.31 -21.62 6.72
N THR A 275 -1.45 -21.63 7.39
CA THR A 275 -2.17 -20.43 7.86
C THR A 275 -2.37 -20.52 9.37
N TYR A 276 -1.65 -19.72 10.14
CA TYR A 276 -1.70 -19.69 11.60
C TYR A 276 -2.71 -18.63 12.05
N LEU A 277 -3.87 -19.08 12.50
CA LEU A 277 -4.90 -18.17 13.02
C LEU A 277 -4.54 -17.77 14.45
N VAL A 278 -4.43 -16.48 14.70
CA VAL A 278 -4.14 -15.91 16.03
C VAL A 278 -5.21 -14.91 16.44
N SER A 279 -5.47 -14.83 17.74
CA SER A 279 -6.49 -13.96 18.32
C SER A 279 -6.08 -12.48 18.37
N ASN A 280 -4.77 -12.19 18.33
CA ASN A 280 -4.19 -10.86 18.37
C ASN A 280 -2.88 -10.80 17.54
N ASN A 281 -2.23 -9.65 17.44
CA ASN A 281 -0.92 -9.50 16.78
C ASN A 281 0.13 -8.86 17.71
N ASP A 282 0.11 -9.23 18.98
CA ASP A 282 1.03 -8.68 19.96
C ASP A 282 2.45 -9.19 19.67
N ASN A 283 3.31 -8.33 19.13
CA ASN A 283 4.71 -8.63 18.85
C ASN A 283 5.63 -7.67 19.64
N PRO A 284 5.60 -7.69 20.99
CA PRO A 284 6.36 -6.76 21.81
C PRO A 284 7.87 -6.91 21.66
N ASP A 285 8.33 -8.10 21.27
CA ASP A 285 9.74 -8.44 21.12
C ASP A 285 10.29 -8.16 19.71
N GLY A 286 9.47 -7.67 18.78
CA GLY A 286 9.90 -7.37 17.41
C GLY A 286 10.36 -8.61 16.64
N VAL A 287 9.75 -9.77 16.92
CA VAL A 287 10.07 -11.04 16.25
C VAL A 287 9.76 -10.94 14.76
N THR A 288 10.71 -11.38 13.95
CA THR A 288 10.56 -11.43 12.49
C THR A 288 10.06 -12.80 12.06
N PHE A 289 9.02 -12.81 11.23
CA PHE A 289 8.52 -14.01 10.59
C PHE A 289 9.19 -14.21 9.22
N GLU A 290 9.63 -15.44 8.96
CA GLU A 290 10.25 -15.83 7.70
C GLU A 290 9.52 -16.99 7.06
N GLY A 291 9.84 -17.30 5.81
CA GLY A 291 9.16 -18.36 5.07
C GLY A 291 7.89 -17.87 4.36
N LYS A 292 7.06 -18.81 3.94
CA LYS A 292 5.90 -18.55 3.07
C LYS A 292 4.55 -18.73 3.75
N GLY A 293 4.54 -19.21 4.99
CA GLY A 293 3.32 -19.33 5.77
C GLY A 293 2.74 -17.97 6.16
N GLN A 294 1.49 -17.97 6.60
CA GLN A 294 0.73 -16.77 6.91
C GLN A 294 0.29 -16.78 8.36
N VAL A 295 0.61 -15.74 9.13
CA VAL A 295 0.01 -15.47 10.44
C VAL A 295 -1.14 -14.50 10.21
N VAL A 296 -2.33 -14.85 10.65
CA VAL A 296 -3.55 -14.09 10.35
C VAL A 296 -4.40 -13.84 11.60
N THR A 297 -5.06 -12.69 11.64
CA THR A 297 -6.15 -12.41 12.59
C THR A 297 -7.48 -12.36 11.87
N ALA A 298 -8.56 -12.86 12.48
CA ALA A 298 -9.91 -12.75 11.92
C ALA A 298 -10.37 -11.28 11.88
N VAL A 299 -11.00 -10.88 10.77
CA VAL A 299 -11.61 -9.55 10.55
C VAL A 299 -12.98 -9.72 9.88
N PRO A 300 -13.87 -8.71 9.92
CA PRO A 300 -15.13 -8.79 9.20
C PRO A 300 -14.91 -9.16 7.71
N GLY A 301 -15.53 -10.27 7.28
CA GLY A 301 -15.43 -10.74 5.89
C GLY A 301 -14.14 -11.47 5.51
N GLY A 302 -13.25 -11.82 6.45
CA GLY A 302 -12.08 -12.66 6.15
C GLY A 302 -10.95 -12.62 7.18
N PHE A 303 -9.72 -12.56 6.69
CA PHE A 303 -8.50 -12.60 7.49
C PHE A 303 -7.58 -11.45 7.12
N TRP A 304 -6.92 -10.87 8.13
CA TRP A 304 -5.84 -9.91 7.95
C TRP A 304 -4.50 -10.59 8.25
N GLN A 305 -3.64 -10.72 7.24
CA GLN A 305 -2.28 -11.24 7.40
C GLN A 305 -1.38 -10.22 8.09
N ARG A 306 -0.63 -10.71 9.09
CA ARG A 306 0.19 -9.91 10.00
C ARG A 306 1.68 -9.95 9.69
N ASN A 307 2.16 -11.07 9.16
CA ASN A 307 3.53 -11.19 8.69
C ASN A 307 3.64 -10.69 7.25
N THR A 308 4.72 -10.00 6.95
CA THR A 308 4.95 -9.45 5.61
C THR A 308 6.43 -9.38 5.26
N TYR A 309 6.77 -9.47 3.98
CA TYR A 309 8.13 -9.25 3.48
C TYR A 309 8.51 -7.76 3.43
N ALA A 310 7.53 -6.87 3.50
CA ALA A 310 7.61 -5.45 3.09
C ALA A 310 8.70 -4.65 3.82
N ASP A 311 9.04 -5.03 5.06
CA ASP A 311 10.09 -4.38 5.86
C ASP A 311 11.50 -4.52 5.27
N SER A 312 11.69 -5.42 4.30
CA SER A 312 12.88 -5.45 3.45
C SER A 312 12.59 -4.66 2.17
N GLN A 313 13.15 -3.45 2.03
CA GLN A 313 12.98 -2.67 0.79
C GLN A 313 13.51 -3.43 -0.44
N GLN A 314 12.67 -3.63 -1.47
CA GLN A 314 12.95 -4.57 -2.57
C GLN A 314 12.76 -3.98 -3.98
N HIS A 315 13.39 -2.85 -4.26
CA HIS A 315 13.45 -2.27 -5.61
C HIS A 315 14.70 -2.74 -6.36
N PHE A 316 14.62 -3.02 -7.67
CA PHE A 316 15.80 -3.42 -8.46
C PHE A 316 15.65 -3.16 -9.97
N GLY A 317 16.69 -3.47 -10.74
CA GLY A 317 16.65 -3.48 -12.20
C GLY A 317 16.94 -2.12 -12.84
N ARG A 318 17.62 -1.22 -12.11
CA ARG A 318 18.00 0.12 -12.61
C ARG A 318 18.84 0.04 -13.88
N GLU A 319 19.62 -1.01 -14.05
CA GLU A 319 20.39 -1.29 -15.26
C GLU A 319 19.53 -1.30 -16.54
N TYR A 320 18.23 -1.63 -16.41
CA TYR A 320 17.27 -1.66 -17.52
C TYR A 320 16.65 -0.29 -17.84
N LEU A 321 16.99 0.74 -17.06
CA LEU A 321 16.59 2.14 -17.29
C LEU A 321 17.58 2.90 -18.18
N SER A 322 18.56 2.23 -18.77
CA SER A 322 19.63 2.82 -19.59
C SER A 322 19.08 3.75 -20.69
N ARG A 323 18.02 3.34 -21.38
CA ARG A 323 17.38 4.16 -22.42
C ARG A 323 16.79 5.46 -21.86
N ALA A 324 16.11 5.42 -20.72
CA ALA A 324 15.63 6.64 -20.06
C ALA A 324 16.81 7.56 -19.66
N PHE A 325 17.88 7.00 -19.11
CA PHE A 325 19.09 7.76 -18.79
C PHE A 325 19.77 8.35 -20.03
N ASP A 326 19.74 7.67 -21.18
CA ASP A 326 20.27 8.18 -22.44
C ASP A 326 19.50 9.40 -22.95
N TYR A 327 18.16 9.40 -22.84
CA TYR A 327 17.35 10.59 -23.16
C TYR A 327 17.70 11.77 -22.25
N ILE A 328 17.81 11.51 -20.94
CA ILE A 328 18.14 12.54 -19.95
C ILE A 328 19.55 13.13 -20.20
N ARG A 329 20.50 12.28 -20.61
CA ARG A 329 21.89 12.66 -20.90
C ARG A 329 22.02 13.48 -22.19
N ASN A 330 21.42 13.02 -23.29
CA ASN A 330 21.86 13.42 -24.63
C ASN A 330 21.06 14.57 -25.26
N SER A 331 19.88 14.94 -24.74
CA SER A 331 18.92 15.63 -25.63
C SER A 331 18.10 16.75 -24.99
N GLN A 332 18.73 17.71 -24.33
CA GLN A 332 18.02 18.89 -23.80
C GLN A 332 17.77 19.91 -24.91
N GLY A 333 16.52 20.02 -25.40
CA GLY A 333 16.05 21.16 -26.23
C GLY A 333 15.72 20.91 -27.71
N GLY A 334 15.58 19.66 -28.18
CA GLY A 334 15.17 19.35 -29.57
C GLY A 334 14.03 18.32 -29.68
N PRO A 335 13.38 18.16 -30.86
CA PRO A 335 12.27 17.20 -31.07
C PRO A 335 12.64 15.74 -30.75
N SER A 336 13.92 15.39 -30.90
CA SER A 336 14.49 14.07 -30.55
C SER A 336 14.90 13.94 -29.07
N GLY A 337 14.48 14.89 -28.22
CA GLY A 337 15.07 15.08 -26.89
C GLY A 337 14.15 15.24 -25.70
N THR A 338 12.85 15.12 -25.93
CA THR A 338 11.90 15.02 -24.83
C THR A 338 11.88 13.58 -24.32
N LEU A 339 12.08 13.37 -23.02
CA LEU A 339 11.79 12.06 -22.43
C LEU A 339 10.28 11.91 -22.36
N LYS A 340 9.73 11.15 -23.31
CA LYS A 340 8.32 10.80 -23.31
C LYS A 340 8.09 9.58 -22.42
N VAL A 341 7.32 9.79 -21.37
CA VAL A 341 6.91 8.80 -20.38
C VAL A 341 5.45 8.45 -20.63
N ARG A 342 5.15 7.16 -20.78
CA ARG A 342 3.78 6.67 -20.83
C ARG A 342 3.49 5.85 -19.58
N ILE A 343 2.39 6.16 -18.91
CA ILE A 343 1.99 5.45 -17.70
C ILE A 343 0.71 4.67 -17.97
N PHE A 344 0.71 3.39 -17.63
CA PHE A 344 -0.37 2.45 -17.86
C PHE A 344 -0.82 1.88 -16.52
N GLY A 345 -2.12 1.70 -16.35
CA GLY A 345 -2.64 1.07 -15.16
C GLY A 345 -4.15 1.12 -15.03
N ASP A 346 -4.61 0.67 -13.87
CA ASP A 346 -6.02 0.62 -13.50
C ASP A 346 -6.54 1.98 -12.98
N SER A 347 -7.59 1.97 -12.16
CA SER A 347 -8.16 3.18 -11.54
C SER A 347 -7.15 3.96 -10.71
N THR A 348 -6.11 3.31 -10.20
CA THR A 348 -5.06 3.93 -9.37
C THR A 348 -3.98 4.65 -10.19
N ILE A 349 -4.03 4.53 -11.52
CA ILE A 349 -3.31 5.40 -12.47
C ILE A 349 -4.26 6.42 -13.09
N ALA A 350 -5.50 6.01 -13.40
CA ALA A 350 -6.46 6.80 -14.15
C ALA A 350 -7.06 7.98 -13.38
N LEU A 351 -7.24 7.85 -12.07
CA LEU A 351 -8.08 8.76 -11.28
C LEU A 351 -7.26 9.71 -10.39
N ASP A 352 -7.82 10.91 -10.23
CA ASP A 352 -7.57 11.80 -9.09
C ASP A 352 -8.88 11.88 -8.31
N ILE A 353 -9.00 11.04 -7.29
CA ILE A 353 -10.27 10.83 -6.57
C ILE A 353 -10.70 12.06 -5.75
N ASP A 354 -9.76 12.96 -5.44
CA ASP A 354 -10.00 14.17 -4.65
C ASP A 354 -10.07 15.44 -5.51
N GLY A 355 -9.73 15.36 -6.80
CA GLY A 355 -9.66 16.53 -7.69
C GLY A 355 -8.59 17.53 -7.27
N THR A 356 -7.49 17.05 -6.70
CA THR A 356 -6.41 17.85 -6.10
C THR A 356 -5.34 18.28 -7.09
N ASN A 357 -5.45 17.89 -8.36
CA ASN A 357 -4.40 17.96 -9.39
C ASN A 357 -3.16 17.15 -8.98
N GLU A 358 -3.37 16.04 -8.28
CA GLU A 358 -2.33 15.12 -7.80
C GLU A 358 -2.53 13.74 -8.42
N ARG A 359 -2.99 13.73 -9.67
CA ARG A 359 -3.06 12.53 -10.49
C ARG A 359 -1.63 11.98 -10.70
N PRO A 360 -1.46 10.65 -10.85
CA PRO A 360 -0.15 10.03 -11.03
C PRO A 360 0.78 10.67 -12.07
N ASP A 361 0.27 11.08 -13.24
CA ASP A 361 1.06 11.76 -14.28
C ASP A 361 1.59 13.13 -13.84
N ASP A 362 0.78 13.91 -13.13
CA ASP A 362 1.20 15.21 -12.59
C ASP A 362 2.26 15.04 -11.50
N CYS A 363 2.06 14.07 -10.60
CA CYS A 363 3.03 13.75 -9.55
C CYS A 363 4.37 13.29 -10.14
N ILE A 364 4.36 12.42 -11.16
CA ILE A 364 5.57 11.95 -11.83
C ILE A 364 6.29 13.10 -12.55
N ARG A 365 5.55 13.92 -13.30
CA ARG A 365 6.10 15.08 -14.00
C ARG A 365 6.77 16.04 -13.01
N GLN A 366 6.10 16.38 -11.91
CA GLN A 366 6.64 17.26 -10.88
C GLN A 366 7.86 16.65 -10.20
N ALA A 367 7.81 15.37 -9.81
CA ALA A 367 8.94 14.69 -9.16
C ALA A 367 10.19 14.67 -10.06
N PHE A 368 10.04 14.47 -11.36
CA PHE A 368 11.16 14.59 -12.28
C PHE A 368 11.73 16.03 -12.37
N GLN A 369 10.85 17.05 -12.40
CA GLN A 369 11.25 18.45 -12.42
C GLN A 369 12.02 18.82 -11.13
N ASP A 370 11.55 18.35 -9.97
CA ASP A 370 12.20 18.54 -8.68
C ASP A 370 13.57 17.85 -8.61
N LEU A 371 13.72 16.72 -9.31
CA LEU A 371 15.02 16.06 -9.48
C LEU A 371 15.94 16.77 -10.48
N GLY A 372 15.44 17.77 -11.20
CA GLY A 372 16.19 18.56 -12.17
C GLY A 372 16.23 17.98 -13.56
N ILE A 373 15.24 17.18 -13.93
CA ILE A 373 15.11 16.63 -15.27
C ILE A 373 14.08 17.47 -16.03
N PRO A 374 14.49 18.26 -17.04
CA PRO A 374 13.58 19.07 -17.83
C PRO A 374 13.06 18.29 -19.06
N ASN A 375 12.18 18.92 -19.85
CA ASN A 375 11.73 18.40 -21.15
C ASN A 375 11.17 16.98 -21.05
N ILE A 376 10.22 16.80 -20.14
CA ILE A 376 9.52 15.54 -19.93
C ILE A 376 8.06 15.74 -20.31
N VAL A 377 7.54 14.76 -21.05
CA VAL A 377 6.11 14.64 -21.32
C VAL A 377 5.64 13.35 -20.68
N VAL A 378 4.67 13.44 -19.77
CA VAL A 378 4.04 12.27 -19.14
C VAL A 378 2.63 12.15 -19.70
N GLU A 379 2.33 11.03 -20.36
CA GLU A 379 1.01 10.73 -20.90
C GLU A 379 0.35 9.61 -20.09
N ASN A 380 -0.81 9.91 -19.52
CA ASN A 380 -1.60 8.96 -18.75
C ASN A 380 -2.49 8.11 -19.68
N GLN A 381 -2.28 6.79 -19.64
CA GLN A 381 -3.06 5.77 -20.36
C GLN A 381 -3.81 4.85 -19.38
N GLY A 382 -4.04 5.31 -18.14
CA GLY A 382 -4.78 4.57 -17.14
C GLY A 382 -6.25 4.41 -17.52
N VAL A 383 -6.81 3.23 -17.26
CA VAL A 383 -8.23 2.93 -17.47
C VAL A 383 -8.83 2.38 -16.18
N SER A 384 -9.89 2.99 -15.68
CA SER A 384 -10.53 2.51 -14.46
C SER A 384 -11.10 1.10 -14.65
N GLY A 385 -10.75 0.19 -13.75
CA GLY A 385 -11.23 -1.20 -13.76
C GLY A 385 -10.46 -2.17 -14.66
N SER A 386 -9.45 -1.71 -15.42
CA SER A 386 -8.61 -2.60 -16.23
C SER A 386 -7.65 -3.43 -15.36
N LYS A 387 -7.09 -4.48 -15.97
CA LYS A 387 -6.20 -5.48 -15.35
C LYS A 387 -5.16 -5.94 -16.39
N TRP A 388 -4.22 -6.81 -16.02
CA TRP A 388 -3.30 -7.33 -17.01
C TRP A 388 -4.04 -8.11 -18.10
N GLY A 389 -3.77 -7.76 -19.37
CA GLY A 389 -4.43 -8.36 -20.55
C GLY A 389 -5.78 -7.73 -20.92
N ASP A 390 -6.36 -6.87 -20.07
CA ASP A 390 -7.54 -6.07 -20.40
C ASP A 390 -7.10 -4.77 -21.08
N GLU A 391 -6.71 -4.89 -22.34
CA GLU A 391 -6.31 -3.78 -23.18
C GLU A 391 -7.58 -3.13 -23.79
N VAL A 392 -8.05 -2.00 -23.23
CA VAL A 392 -9.39 -1.43 -23.50
C VAL A 392 -9.33 0.00 -24.07
N TYR A 393 -9.86 0.16 -25.30
CA TYR A 393 -10.06 1.45 -25.99
C TYR A 393 -10.94 2.43 -25.17
N PRO A 394 -10.64 3.75 -25.13
CA PRO A 394 -9.75 4.53 -25.99
C PRO A 394 -8.25 4.37 -25.75
N ALA A 395 -7.84 3.64 -24.71
CA ALA A 395 -6.44 3.30 -24.48
C ALA A 395 -6.13 1.94 -25.15
N GLY A 396 -5.53 1.96 -26.35
CA GLY A 396 -5.16 0.74 -27.08
C GLY A 396 -4.23 -0.21 -26.33
N HIS A 397 -3.80 -1.27 -27.00
CA HIS A 397 -2.78 -2.18 -26.47
C HIS A 397 -1.53 -1.39 -26.05
N ILE A 398 -0.78 -1.83 -25.03
CA ILE A 398 0.45 -1.10 -24.62
C ILE A 398 1.38 -0.94 -25.83
N THR A 399 1.40 -1.93 -26.72
CA THR A 399 2.13 -1.91 -27.99
C THR A 399 1.70 -0.82 -28.96
N ASP A 400 0.43 -0.40 -28.94
CA ASP A 400 -0.09 0.67 -29.81
C ASP A 400 0.56 2.03 -29.48
N TYR A 401 1.10 2.13 -28.26
CA TYR A 401 1.84 3.28 -27.77
C TYR A 401 3.37 3.08 -27.82
N LEU A 402 3.87 2.15 -28.64
CA LEU A 402 5.30 2.00 -28.87
C LEU A 402 5.67 2.62 -30.23
N ASP A 403 5.46 3.94 -30.35
CA ASP A 403 5.68 4.73 -31.56
C ASP A 403 7.15 5.12 -31.85
N GLY A 404 8.10 4.61 -31.05
CA GLY A 404 9.53 4.95 -31.16
C GLY A 404 9.93 6.26 -30.48
N THR A 405 8.96 7.04 -30.00
CA THR A 405 9.21 8.27 -29.22
C THR A 405 9.13 8.04 -27.71
N THR A 406 8.41 7.00 -27.27
CA THR A 406 8.31 6.63 -25.84
C THR A 406 9.64 6.08 -25.34
N GLY A 407 10.28 6.82 -24.43
CA GLY A 407 11.56 6.44 -23.82
C GLY A 407 11.42 5.66 -22.52
N LEU A 408 10.27 5.80 -21.84
CA LEU A 408 9.98 5.15 -20.58
C LEU A 408 8.50 4.75 -20.51
N ALA A 409 8.22 3.48 -20.21
CA ALA A 409 6.90 3.00 -19.82
C ALA A 409 6.87 2.68 -18.32
N LEU A 410 5.91 3.24 -17.59
CA LEU A 410 5.54 2.76 -16.25
C LEU A 410 4.26 1.95 -16.35
N ILE A 411 4.26 0.72 -15.83
CA ILE A 411 3.11 -0.18 -15.93
C ILE A 411 2.71 -0.62 -14.52
N LYS A 412 1.51 -0.24 -14.08
CA LYS A 412 0.95 -0.49 -12.75
C LYS A 412 -0.42 -1.14 -12.83
N TYR A 413 -0.45 -2.44 -12.62
CA TYR A 413 -1.67 -3.27 -12.62
C TYR A 413 -1.61 -4.26 -11.45
N GLY A 414 -2.60 -5.14 -11.32
CA GLY A 414 -2.59 -6.22 -10.32
C GLY A 414 -3.69 -6.12 -9.28
N LEU A 415 -4.35 -4.98 -9.05
CA LEU A 415 -5.47 -4.92 -8.10
C LEU A 415 -6.70 -5.67 -8.60
N ASN A 416 -7.10 -5.40 -9.85
CA ASN A 416 -8.28 -6.03 -10.45
C ASN A 416 -8.03 -7.49 -10.89
N ASP A 417 -6.76 -7.92 -10.93
CA ASP A 417 -6.36 -9.30 -11.20
C ASP A 417 -6.60 -10.24 -10.01
N ALA A 418 -6.76 -9.70 -8.79
CA ALA A 418 -6.94 -10.48 -7.56
C ALA A 418 -8.07 -11.51 -7.64
N TYR A 419 -9.16 -11.15 -8.34
CA TYR A 419 -10.32 -12.03 -8.52
C TYR A 419 -10.06 -13.24 -9.43
N LEU A 420 -9.05 -13.16 -10.32
CA LEU A 420 -8.72 -14.24 -11.26
C LEU A 420 -7.67 -15.21 -10.69
N GLY A 421 -6.89 -14.75 -9.72
CA GLY A 421 -5.84 -15.53 -9.09
C GLY A 421 -4.47 -15.43 -9.76
N ILE A 422 -3.49 -16.06 -9.12
CA ILE A 422 -2.06 -15.87 -9.39
C ILE A 422 -1.63 -16.40 -10.78
N ASP A 423 -2.20 -17.52 -11.23
CA ASP A 423 -1.84 -18.15 -12.50
C ASP A 423 -2.30 -17.32 -13.70
N SER A 424 -3.50 -16.74 -13.62
CA SER A 424 -4.02 -15.84 -14.65
C SER A 424 -3.19 -14.57 -14.71
N LEU A 425 -2.81 -14.00 -13.56
CA LEU A 425 -1.94 -12.82 -13.51
C LEU A 425 -0.59 -13.12 -14.19
N TYR A 426 0.06 -14.24 -13.85
CA TYR A 426 1.32 -14.64 -14.47
C TYR A 426 1.17 -14.75 -16.00
N SER A 427 0.16 -15.46 -16.48
CA SER A 427 -0.07 -15.68 -17.92
C SER A 427 -0.31 -14.38 -18.68
N SER A 428 -1.17 -13.50 -18.15
CA SER A 428 -1.48 -12.20 -18.77
C SER A 428 -0.26 -11.28 -18.78
N MET A 429 0.46 -11.17 -17.67
CA MET A 429 1.68 -10.38 -17.58
C MET A 429 2.76 -10.88 -18.55
N ASP A 430 2.98 -12.20 -18.61
CA ASP A 430 3.98 -12.81 -19.49
C ASP A 430 3.67 -12.50 -20.95
N THR A 431 2.39 -12.62 -21.33
CA THR A 431 1.91 -12.36 -22.69
C THR A 431 2.11 -10.89 -23.09
N VAL A 432 1.68 -9.95 -22.24
CA VAL A 432 1.81 -8.51 -22.51
C VAL A 432 3.28 -8.07 -22.53
N LEU A 433 4.12 -8.53 -21.60
CA LEU A 433 5.54 -8.17 -21.60
C LEU A 433 6.30 -8.80 -22.78
N SER A 434 5.92 -10.02 -23.17
CA SER A 434 6.42 -10.65 -24.39
C SER A 434 6.05 -9.84 -25.64
N SER A 435 4.79 -9.39 -25.75
CA SER A 435 4.33 -8.59 -26.89
C SER A 435 5.11 -7.27 -26.97
N ILE A 436 5.29 -6.57 -25.85
CA ILE A 436 6.12 -5.36 -25.76
C ILE A 436 7.54 -5.66 -26.25
N ARG A 437 8.21 -6.69 -25.74
CA ARG A 437 9.61 -6.99 -26.14
C ARG A 437 9.74 -7.51 -27.58
N SER A 438 8.69 -8.09 -28.14
CA SER A 438 8.64 -8.49 -29.56
C SER A 438 8.36 -7.33 -30.51
N HIS A 439 7.88 -6.19 -30.00
CA HIS A 439 7.54 -5.03 -30.81
C HIS A 439 8.80 -4.36 -31.41
N ALA A 440 8.67 -3.75 -32.59
CA ALA A 440 9.79 -3.11 -33.29
C ALA A 440 10.51 -2.04 -32.43
N ASN A 441 9.75 -1.33 -31.60
CA ASN A 441 10.25 -0.33 -30.65
C ASN A 441 10.33 -0.83 -29.19
N GLY A 442 10.35 -2.15 -29.00
CA GLY A 442 10.29 -2.82 -27.70
C GLY A 442 11.64 -3.25 -27.12
N SER A 443 12.71 -3.14 -27.90
CA SER A 443 14.05 -3.57 -27.47
C SER A 443 14.60 -2.76 -26.30
N LEU A 444 15.63 -3.30 -25.62
CA LEU A 444 16.32 -2.62 -24.51
C LEU A 444 16.88 -1.24 -24.88
N GLY A 445 17.31 -1.08 -26.14
CA GLY A 445 17.82 0.20 -26.65
C GLY A 445 16.72 1.17 -27.08
N ALA A 446 15.47 0.70 -27.20
CA ALA A 446 14.34 1.51 -27.66
C ALA A 446 13.51 2.07 -26.51
N ILE A 447 13.23 1.25 -25.48
CA ILE A 447 12.37 1.63 -24.35
C ILE A 447 12.83 1.04 -23.00
N SER A 448 12.83 1.90 -21.97
CA SER A 448 12.94 1.47 -20.57
C SER A 448 11.57 1.16 -19.99
N ILE A 449 11.47 0.14 -19.13
CA ILE A 449 10.21 -0.26 -18.50
C ILE A 449 10.41 -0.31 -16.98
N ILE A 450 9.52 0.37 -16.25
CA ILE A 450 9.35 0.22 -14.81
C ILE A 450 8.04 -0.52 -14.58
N LEU A 451 8.12 -1.73 -14.05
CA LEU A 451 6.98 -2.41 -13.46
C LEU A 451 6.77 -1.83 -12.07
N VAL A 452 5.56 -1.34 -11.83
CA VAL A 452 5.14 -0.80 -10.55
C VAL A 452 4.14 -1.79 -9.98
N MET A 453 4.43 -2.33 -8.81
CA MET A 453 3.46 -3.17 -8.11
C MET A 453 2.21 -2.36 -7.77
N PRO A 454 1.04 -3.03 -7.68
CA PRO A 454 -0.18 -2.35 -7.25
C PRO A 454 0.04 -1.68 -5.88
N ASN A 455 -0.62 -0.54 -5.64
CA ASN A 455 -0.52 0.11 -4.33
C ASN A 455 -1.16 -0.75 -3.26
N SER A 456 -0.71 -0.58 -2.02
CA SER A 456 -1.31 -1.20 -0.85
C SER A 456 -2.78 -0.81 -0.72
N THR A 457 -3.60 -1.80 -0.37
CA THR A 457 -5.03 -1.67 -0.10
C THR A 457 -5.39 -2.52 1.12
N PHE A 458 -6.47 -2.14 1.80
CA PHE A 458 -7.08 -2.94 2.87
C PHE A 458 -8.48 -3.33 2.44
N ASP A 459 -8.59 -4.30 1.53
CA ASP A 459 -9.87 -4.76 0.99
C ASP A 459 -9.94 -6.29 0.92
N SER A 460 -9.86 -6.90 2.10
CA SER A 460 -9.88 -8.35 2.30
C SER A 460 -11.06 -9.09 1.67
N PRO A 461 -12.32 -8.57 1.69
CA PRO A 461 -13.45 -9.25 1.05
C PRO A 461 -13.28 -9.46 -0.46
N ASN A 462 -12.49 -8.61 -1.11
CA ASN A 462 -12.22 -8.68 -2.54
C ASN A 462 -10.84 -9.29 -2.86
N SER A 463 -10.17 -9.88 -1.86
CA SER A 463 -8.82 -10.44 -2.00
C SER A 463 -7.77 -9.41 -2.46
N ARG A 464 -7.97 -8.13 -2.17
CA ARG A 464 -7.03 -7.03 -2.48
C ARG A 464 -6.44 -6.52 -1.16
N ASP A 465 -5.66 -7.38 -0.50
CA ASP A 465 -5.02 -7.05 0.78
C ASP A 465 -3.59 -7.59 0.82
N VAL A 466 -2.93 -7.49 1.98
CA VAL A 466 -1.58 -7.99 2.25
C VAL A 466 -1.33 -9.38 1.64
N ARG A 467 -2.28 -10.31 1.76
CA ARG A 467 -2.12 -11.70 1.26
C ARG A 467 -1.93 -11.73 -0.26
N TRP A 468 -2.54 -10.80 -0.98
CA TRP A 468 -2.39 -10.66 -2.42
C TRP A 468 -1.02 -10.07 -2.78
N PHE A 469 -0.58 -9.02 -2.10
CA PHE A 469 0.72 -8.37 -2.36
C PHE A 469 1.90 -9.32 -2.11
N GLU A 470 1.82 -10.12 -1.04
CA GLU A 470 2.77 -11.20 -0.71
C GLU A 470 2.92 -12.22 -1.85
N LYS A 471 1.80 -12.55 -2.51
CA LYS A 471 1.75 -13.51 -3.63
C LYS A 471 2.24 -12.90 -4.93
N VAL A 472 1.71 -11.75 -5.34
CA VAL A 472 2.01 -11.16 -6.67
C VAL A 472 3.44 -10.68 -6.80
N ARG A 473 4.12 -10.33 -5.69
CA ARG A 473 5.53 -9.94 -5.73
C ARG A 473 6.38 -10.96 -6.48
N GLN A 474 6.17 -12.25 -6.25
CA GLN A 474 7.00 -13.29 -6.87
C GLN A 474 6.88 -13.26 -8.40
N ILE A 475 5.66 -13.07 -8.92
CA ILE A 475 5.40 -12.93 -10.35
C ILE A 475 6.11 -11.70 -10.89
N TYR A 476 5.88 -10.53 -10.28
CA TYR A 476 6.51 -9.28 -10.71
C TYR A 476 8.03 -9.40 -10.74
N ARG A 477 8.63 -10.07 -9.77
CA ARG A 477 10.08 -10.31 -9.72
C ARG A 477 10.57 -11.19 -10.86
N VAL A 478 9.91 -12.32 -11.08
CA VAL A 478 10.27 -13.28 -12.14
C VAL A 478 10.16 -12.61 -13.51
N LEU A 479 9.04 -11.93 -13.77
CA LEU A 479 8.77 -11.32 -15.06
C LEU A 479 9.60 -10.05 -15.30
N ALA A 480 9.86 -9.24 -14.27
CA ALA A 480 10.80 -8.13 -14.37
C ALA A 480 12.20 -8.62 -14.78
N ARG A 481 12.66 -9.75 -14.21
CA ARG A 481 13.95 -10.33 -14.60
C ARG A 481 13.91 -10.93 -16.01
N LYS A 482 12.85 -11.67 -16.35
CA LYS A 482 12.67 -12.29 -17.67
C LYS A 482 12.64 -11.27 -18.81
N TYR A 483 11.95 -10.14 -18.62
CA TYR A 483 11.76 -9.11 -19.65
C TYR A 483 12.61 -7.86 -19.44
N HIS A 484 13.56 -7.92 -18.51
CA HIS A 484 14.52 -6.85 -18.25
C HIS A 484 13.83 -5.51 -17.96
N CYS A 485 13.03 -5.48 -16.92
CA CYS A 485 12.34 -4.30 -16.42
C CYS A 485 12.89 -3.93 -15.04
N ALA A 486 12.87 -2.63 -14.72
CA ALA A 486 13.00 -2.22 -13.33
C ALA A 486 11.73 -2.57 -12.57
N LEU A 487 11.86 -2.92 -11.28
CA LEU A 487 10.72 -3.20 -10.41
C LEU A 487 10.68 -2.20 -9.26
N PHE A 488 9.58 -1.45 -9.18
CA PHE A 488 9.19 -0.70 -8.00
C PHE A 488 8.13 -1.49 -7.21
N ASP A 489 8.52 -2.03 -6.07
CA ASP A 489 7.58 -2.63 -5.13
C ASP A 489 6.90 -1.53 -4.31
N THR A 490 5.72 -1.09 -4.74
CA THR A 490 4.95 -0.04 -4.05
C THR A 490 4.49 -0.48 -2.66
N TYR A 491 4.27 -1.78 -2.45
CA TYR A 491 3.74 -2.29 -1.19
C TYR A 491 4.79 -2.19 -0.06
N SER A 492 6.06 -2.42 -0.38
CA SER A 492 7.16 -2.39 0.60
C SER A 492 7.29 -1.09 1.41
N PRO A 493 7.39 0.12 0.80
CA PRO A 493 7.48 1.37 1.55
C PRO A 493 6.14 1.87 2.12
N PHE A 494 5.01 1.27 1.71
CA PHE A 494 3.66 1.79 2.00
C PHE A 494 2.69 0.71 2.47
N GLN A 495 3.13 -0.25 3.28
CA GLN A 495 2.37 -1.47 3.62
C GLN A 495 1.02 -1.22 4.32
N ASP A 496 0.97 -0.28 5.27
CA ASP A 496 -0.18 -0.08 6.16
C ASP A 496 -1.17 0.94 5.60
N SER A 497 -2.10 0.46 4.78
CA SER A 497 -3.14 1.31 4.17
C SER A 497 -4.41 1.44 5.01
N GLN A 498 -4.72 0.50 5.92
CA GLN A 498 -5.94 0.56 6.75
C GLN A 498 -5.99 1.80 7.66
N PRO A 499 -4.94 2.13 8.44
CA PRO A 499 -4.99 3.29 9.33
C PRO A 499 -5.05 4.63 8.58
N LEU A 500 -4.84 4.58 7.25
CA LEU A 500 -4.84 5.73 6.36
C LEU A 500 -6.19 5.97 5.69
N ALA A 501 -7.23 5.19 6.01
CA ALA A 501 -8.60 5.42 5.57
C ALA A 501 -9.05 6.85 5.89
N ASP A 502 -9.65 7.53 4.91
CA ASP A 502 -10.03 8.96 4.95
C ASP A 502 -8.87 9.96 5.11
N LEU A 503 -7.62 9.51 5.27
CA LEU A 503 -6.44 10.36 5.42
C LEU A 503 -5.62 10.44 4.13
N ALA A 504 -4.95 9.34 3.77
CA ALA A 504 -4.10 9.23 2.59
C ALA A 504 -4.64 8.18 1.59
N MET A 505 -5.62 7.40 2.02
CA MET A 505 -6.36 6.47 1.18
C MET A 505 -7.86 6.78 1.28
N ASP A 506 -8.64 6.37 0.29
CA ASP A 506 -10.10 6.43 0.36
C ASP A 506 -10.69 5.48 1.41
N ASN A 507 -11.96 5.69 1.76
CA ASN A 507 -12.75 4.79 2.61
C ASN A 507 -14.13 4.54 1.97
N PRO A 508 -14.18 3.94 0.77
CA PRO A 508 -15.39 3.89 -0.04
C PRO A 508 -16.53 3.08 0.60
N TYR A 509 -16.24 2.28 1.62
CA TYR A 509 -17.20 1.45 2.32
C TYR A 509 -17.54 1.94 3.74
N GLY A 510 -16.87 2.98 4.24
CA GLY A 510 -17.11 3.53 5.57
C GLY A 510 -16.70 2.64 6.75
N ASP A 511 -16.00 1.53 6.49
CA ASP A 511 -15.58 0.53 7.48
C ASP A 511 -14.05 0.45 7.64
N GLY A 512 -13.32 1.43 7.09
CA GLY A 512 -11.87 1.50 7.14
C GLY A 512 -11.18 0.73 6.01
N ARG A 513 -11.94 0.12 5.09
CA ARG A 513 -11.37 -0.49 3.88
C ARG A 513 -10.93 0.56 2.88
N THR A 514 -9.72 0.39 2.37
CA THR A 514 -9.03 1.35 1.51
C THR A 514 -8.67 0.72 0.17
N VAL A 515 -8.83 1.47 -0.92
CA VAL A 515 -8.66 0.99 -2.31
C VAL A 515 -7.81 1.96 -3.13
N HIS A 516 -8.18 3.24 -3.17
CA HIS A 516 -7.54 4.27 -4.00
C HIS A 516 -6.68 5.22 -3.16
N PRO A 517 -5.44 5.52 -3.60
CA PRO A 517 -4.65 6.59 -3.02
C PRO A 517 -5.32 7.95 -3.20
N ARG A 518 -5.29 8.77 -2.14
CA ARG A 518 -5.56 10.21 -2.20
C ARG A 518 -4.36 10.95 -2.77
N GLY A 519 -4.51 12.23 -3.08
CA GLY A 519 -3.47 13.03 -3.74
C GLY A 519 -2.12 13.06 -2.99
N ASN A 520 -2.15 13.18 -1.67
CA ASN A 520 -0.97 13.11 -0.80
C ASN A 520 -0.23 11.76 -0.92
N MET A 521 -0.95 10.63 -0.94
CA MET A 521 -0.37 9.30 -1.11
C MET A 521 0.19 9.10 -2.51
N ASN A 522 -0.45 9.64 -3.55
CA ASN A 522 0.12 9.66 -4.90
C ASN A 522 1.49 10.37 -4.90
N ARG A 523 1.60 11.53 -4.24
CA ARG A 523 2.90 12.22 -4.11
C ARG A 523 3.94 11.37 -3.40
N TRP A 524 3.59 10.67 -2.33
CA TRP A 524 4.52 9.78 -1.63
C TRP A 524 5.00 8.65 -2.53
N ILE A 525 4.07 7.96 -3.21
CA ILE A 525 4.38 6.83 -4.09
C ILE A 525 5.30 7.24 -5.24
N TYR A 526 4.93 8.26 -5.99
CA TYR A 526 5.68 8.64 -7.20
C TYR A 526 6.94 9.44 -6.88
N GLY A 527 6.95 10.20 -5.78
CA GLY A 527 8.16 10.81 -5.25
C GLY A 527 9.20 9.74 -4.86
N GLU A 528 8.77 8.70 -4.12
CA GLU A 528 9.65 7.60 -3.73
C GLU A 528 10.13 6.78 -4.93
N LEU A 529 9.25 6.53 -5.91
CA LEU A 529 9.62 5.86 -7.16
C LEU A 529 10.72 6.63 -7.90
N MET A 530 10.54 7.94 -8.08
CA MET A 530 11.55 8.76 -8.75
C MET A 530 12.85 8.83 -7.95
N ASN A 531 12.76 8.94 -6.63
CA ASN A 531 13.93 8.95 -5.76
C ASN A 531 14.73 7.65 -5.85
N THR A 532 14.03 6.51 -5.80
CA THR A 532 14.63 5.18 -5.87
C THR A 532 15.48 4.98 -7.12
N PHE A 533 14.97 5.38 -8.29
CA PHE A 533 15.65 5.11 -9.56
C PHE A 533 16.56 6.22 -10.04
N PHE A 534 16.23 7.49 -9.76
CA PHE A 534 16.87 8.63 -10.39
C PHE A 534 17.61 9.55 -9.40
N ALA A 535 17.12 9.74 -8.17
CA ALA A 535 17.77 10.66 -7.23
C ALA A 535 19.22 10.25 -6.91
N GLY A 536 20.13 11.23 -6.90
CA GLY A 536 21.56 11.02 -6.73
C GLY A 536 22.26 10.23 -7.84
N LYS A 537 21.53 9.73 -8.86
CA LYS A 537 22.08 8.99 -10.01
C LYS A 537 22.21 9.85 -11.28
N LEU A 538 21.77 11.10 -11.20
CA LEU A 538 21.76 12.07 -12.30
C LEU A 538 22.89 13.11 -12.20
N VAL A 539 23.93 12.86 -11.41
CA VAL A 539 25.01 13.84 -11.16
C VAL A 539 25.61 14.29 -12.49
N GLY A 540 25.55 15.59 -12.76
CA GLY A 540 26.01 16.19 -14.02
C GLY A 540 25.01 16.23 -15.17
N TYR A 541 23.82 15.64 -15.04
CA TYR A 541 22.72 15.71 -16.02
C TYR A 541 21.54 16.58 -15.58
N LYS A 542 21.45 16.89 -14.28
CA LYS A 542 20.41 17.78 -13.73
C LYS A 542 20.55 19.21 -14.27
N THR A 543 19.44 19.90 -14.51
CA THR A 543 19.42 21.26 -15.06
C THR A 543 19.10 22.38 -14.07
N ASN A 544 18.64 22.05 -12.88
CA ASN A 544 18.41 23.00 -11.78
C ASN A 544 19.35 22.74 -10.58
N GLY A 545 20.50 22.11 -10.82
CA GLY A 545 21.47 21.78 -9.79
C GLY A 545 22.26 22.99 -9.29
N PHE A 546 22.71 22.95 -8.03
CA PHE A 546 23.70 23.86 -7.47
C PHE A 546 25.00 23.08 -7.21
N ALA A 547 26.10 23.49 -7.81
CA ALA A 547 27.43 22.93 -7.59
C ALA A 547 28.35 24.02 -7.03
N ASN A 548 29.04 23.72 -5.93
CA ASN A 548 30.03 24.61 -5.33
C ASN A 548 31.40 23.92 -5.36
N GLU A 549 32.14 24.19 -6.42
CA GLU A 549 33.40 23.52 -6.72
C GLU A 549 34.59 24.40 -6.32
N GLY A 550 35.42 23.87 -5.43
CA GLY A 550 36.70 24.49 -5.08
C GLY A 550 37.73 24.36 -6.21
N ALA A 551 38.83 25.12 -6.09
CA ALA A 551 39.92 25.15 -7.09
C ALA A 551 40.60 23.80 -7.33
N VAL A 552 40.50 22.87 -6.38
CA VAL A 552 41.10 21.52 -6.45
C VAL A 552 40.19 20.54 -7.20
N SER A 553 38.87 20.71 -7.08
CA SER A 553 37.88 19.79 -7.66
C SER A 553 37.67 20.02 -9.15
N THR A 554 37.72 21.27 -9.60
CA THR A 554 37.56 21.61 -11.02
C THR A 554 38.25 22.94 -11.32
N VAL A 555 39.09 22.98 -12.37
CA VAL A 555 39.76 24.19 -12.84
C VAL A 555 39.11 24.64 -14.15
N ILE A 556 38.30 25.70 -14.09
CA ILE A 556 37.79 26.39 -15.27
C ILE A 556 38.57 27.68 -15.53
N THR A 557 38.65 28.07 -16.79
CA THR A 557 39.30 29.31 -17.24
C THR A 557 38.27 30.30 -17.75
N ALA A 558 38.62 31.58 -17.82
CA ALA A 558 37.74 32.58 -18.41
C ALA A 558 37.46 32.32 -19.91
N ALA A 559 38.31 31.52 -20.57
CA ALA A 559 38.19 31.12 -21.97
C ALA A 559 37.36 29.84 -22.19
N THR A 560 36.97 29.13 -21.13
CA THR A 560 36.10 27.94 -21.24
C THR A 560 34.80 28.35 -21.95
N MET A 561 34.49 27.73 -23.09
CA MET A 561 33.34 28.11 -23.94
C MET A 561 31.98 27.87 -23.25
N PRO A 562 30.93 28.63 -23.58
CA PRO A 562 29.60 28.45 -23.01
C PRO A 562 29.06 27.01 -23.09
N SER A 563 29.30 26.31 -24.21
CA SER A 563 28.85 24.93 -24.41
C SER A 563 29.43 23.93 -23.41
N ALA A 564 30.63 24.20 -22.88
CA ALA A 564 31.31 23.33 -21.92
C ALA A 564 30.68 23.39 -20.52
N PHE A 565 29.88 24.41 -20.21
CA PHE A 565 29.14 24.50 -18.96
C PHE A 565 27.91 23.58 -19.01
N LYS A 566 27.68 22.87 -17.90
CA LYS A 566 26.48 22.06 -17.69
C LYS A 566 25.31 22.96 -17.27
N SER A 567 24.09 22.50 -17.49
CA SER A 567 22.86 23.20 -17.08
C SER A 567 22.78 23.33 -15.55
N GLY A 568 22.22 24.44 -15.05
CA GLY A 568 22.14 24.75 -13.61
C GLY A 568 23.13 25.82 -13.14
N ASN A 569 23.35 25.89 -11.83
CA ASN A 569 24.15 26.92 -11.16
C ASN A 569 25.48 26.35 -10.66
N TYR A 570 26.58 26.90 -11.18
CA TYR A 570 27.94 26.48 -10.84
C TYR A 570 28.72 27.62 -10.21
N HIS A 571 29.16 27.40 -8.98
CA HIS A 571 30.06 28.29 -8.25
C HIS A 571 31.47 27.74 -8.37
N ASN A 572 32.36 28.50 -9.00
CA ASN A 572 33.74 28.09 -9.22
C ASN A 572 34.71 29.14 -8.71
N ARG A 573 35.89 28.67 -8.27
CA ARG A 573 37.02 29.57 -8.00
C ARG A 573 37.46 30.26 -9.29
N ALA A 574 37.66 31.58 -9.21
CA ALA A 574 38.21 32.39 -10.28
C ALA A 574 39.54 33.02 -9.82
N VAL A 575 40.58 32.87 -10.62
CA VAL A 575 41.93 33.41 -10.34
C VAL A 575 42.50 34.08 -11.59
N VAL A 576 43.25 35.17 -11.42
CA VAL A 576 43.82 35.92 -12.55
C VAL A 576 44.68 35.04 -13.47
N ALA A 577 45.41 34.07 -12.90
CA ALA A 577 46.23 33.12 -13.66
C ALA A 577 45.43 32.31 -14.72
N ASN A 578 44.12 32.17 -14.55
CA ASN A 578 43.22 31.47 -15.46
C ASN A 578 42.43 32.44 -16.37
N GLY A 579 42.88 33.69 -16.49
CA GLY A 579 42.31 34.71 -17.38
C GLY A 579 41.08 35.43 -16.81
N TRP A 580 40.74 35.23 -15.54
CA TRP A 580 39.61 35.93 -14.92
C TRP A 580 39.94 37.40 -14.63
N PRO A 581 38.95 38.32 -14.64
CA PRO A 581 39.20 39.75 -14.47
C PRO A 581 39.90 40.14 -13.15
N SER A 582 39.69 39.34 -12.09
CA SER A 582 40.41 39.44 -10.82
C SER A 582 40.30 38.11 -10.05
N ASP A 583 40.89 38.06 -8.86
CA ASP A 583 40.75 36.95 -7.92
C ASP A 583 39.38 37.00 -7.22
N GLY A 584 38.63 35.90 -7.30
CA GLY A 584 37.20 35.90 -6.99
C GLY A 584 36.55 34.51 -6.98
N PHE A 585 35.23 34.52 -7.10
CA PHE A 585 34.46 33.36 -7.53
C PHE A 585 33.50 33.77 -8.65
N VAL A 586 33.11 32.82 -9.49
CA VAL A 586 32.16 33.03 -10.58
C VAL A 586 30.97 32.12 -10.37
N ILE A 587 29.78 32.67 -10.56
CA ILE A 587 28.53 31.93 -10.69
C ILE A 587 28.23 31.82 -12.17
N SER A 588 28.15 30.59 -12.68
CA SER A 588 27.71 30.29 -14.05
C SER A 588 26.33 29.66 -13.99
N GLU A 589 25.35 30.32 -14.61
CA GLU A 589 23.97 29.87 -14.67
C GLU A 589 23.65 29.50 -16.11
N LYS A 590 23.35 28.23 -16.36
CA LYS A 590 22.93 27.76 -17.68
C LYS A 590 21.47 27.35 -17.66
N ASN A 591 20.68 28.07 -18.44
CA ASN A 591 19.27 27.80 -18.64
C ASN A 591 19.08 26.52 -19.47
N VAL A 592 17.94 25.85 -19.29
CA VAL A 592 17.55 24.65 -20.06
C VAL A 592 17.54 24.88 -21.57
N ASP A 593 17.26 26.11 -22.01
CA ASP A 593 17.25 26.51 -23.41
C ASP A 593 18.64 26.90 -23.94
N GLY A 594 19.70 26.60 -23.19
CA GLY A 594 21.10 26.71 -23.62
C GLY A 594 21.77 28.06 -23.39
N GLY A 595 21.02 29.10 -23.02
CA GLY A 595 21.59 30.39 -22.62
C GLY A 595 22.46 30.27 -21.36
N VAL A 596 23.64 30.91 -21.37
CA VAL A 596 24.56 30.91 -20.22
C VAL A 596 24.83 32.34 -19.76
N LEU A 597 24.63 32.61 -18.47
CA LEU A 597 24.98 33.84 -17.79
C LEU A 597 26.13 33.57 -16.83
N GLN A 598 27.08 34.49 -16.73
CA GLN A 598 28.10 34.47 -15.69
C GLN A 598 28.11 35.76 -14.89
N THR A 599 28.10 35.62 -13.58
CA THR A 599 28.31 36.72 -12.63
C THR A 599 29.57 36.42 -11.82
N PHE A 600 30.58 37.26 -11.97
CA PHE A 600 31.83 37.19 -11.24
C PHE A 600 31.79 38.13 -10.04
N TYR A 601 32.30 37.64 -8.90
CA TYR A 601 32.45 38.38 -7.65
C TYR A 601 33.92 38.39 -7.24
N GLY A 602 34.55 39.57 -7.34
CA GLY A 602 35.91 39.78 -6.84
C GLY A 602 35.90 39.96 -5.32
N TYR A 603 36.82 39.32 -4.60
CA TYR A 603 36.95 39.48 -3.14
C TYR A 603 38.18 40.33 -2.73
N ALA A 604 38.80 41.04 -3.67
CA ALA A 604 39.90 41.95 -3.36
C ALA A 604 39.48 43.00 -2.31
N SER A 605 40.29 43.16 -1.25
CA SER A 605 40.06 44.11 -0.17
C SER A 605 39.89 45.53 -0.70
N GLY A 606 38.77 46.19 -0.37
CA GLY A 606 38.57 47.63 -0.58
C GLY A 606 38.01 48.05 -1.95
N SER A 607 37.68 47.12 -2.85
CA SER A 607 36.98 47.41 -4.12
C SER A 607 36.27 46.17 -4.66
N PRO A 608 35.15 45.70 -4.06
CA PRO A 608 34.43 44.56 -4.59
C PRO A 608 33.87 44.90 -5.97
N LYS A 609 34.32 44.18 -7.00
CA LYS A 609 33.85 44.36 -8.39
C LYS A 609 32.94 43.20 -8.75
N ILE A 610 31.79 43.52 -9.32
CA ILE A 610 30.86 42.57 -9.91
C ILE A 610 30.95 42.74 -11.42
N PHE A 611 31.26 41.66 -12.12
CA PHE A 611 31.31 41.65 -13.58
C PHE A 611 30.29 40.63 -14.10
N GLN A 612 29.66 40.95 -15.23
CA GLN A 612 28.71 40.05 -15.86
C GLN A 612 29.05 39.84 -17.33
N ARG A 613 28.75 38.65 -17.84
CA ARG A 613 28.76 38.36 -19.27
C ARG A 613 27.75 37.26 -19.58
N HIS A 614 27.41 37.12 -20.84
CA HIS A 614 26.46 36.11 -21.31
C HIS A 614 26.98 35.44 -22.59
N ALA A 615 26.47 34.24 -22.88
CA ALA A 615 26.70 33.59 -24.17
C ALA A 615 26.00 34.36 -25.29
N VAL A 616 26.72 34.63 -26.38
CA VAL A 616 26.15 35.33 -27.55
C VAL A 616 25.22 34.37 -28.29
N LEU A 617 23.92 34.71 -28.37
CA LEU A 617 22.90 33.86 -29.01
C LEU A 617 23.31 33.47 -30.43
N GLY A 618 23.24 32.17 -30.74
CA GLY A 618 23.60 31.62 -32.05
C GLY A 618 25.10 31.39 -32.29
N SER A 619 25.96 31.63 -31.29
CA SER A 619 27.39 31.29 -31.34
C SER A 619 27.88 30.70 -30.01
N ASP A 620 28.84 29.79 -30.05
CA ASP A 620 29.45 29.24 -28.83
C ASP A 620 30.58 30.15 -28.31
N ASN A 621 30.23 31.38 -27.97
CA ASN A 621 31.21 32.40 -27.56
C ASN A 621 30.65 33.33 -26.48
N TRP A 622 31.55 33.96 -25.71
CA TRP A 622 31.22 34.91 -24.66
C TRP A 622 31.10 36.34 -25.18
N SER A 623 30.15 37.09 -24.64
CA SER A 623 30.21 38.55 -24.69
C SER A 623 31.36 39.07 -23.82
N LEU A 624 31.74 40.33 -24.06
CA LEU A 624 32.72 41.02 -23.24
C LEU A 624 32.20 41.14 -21.80
N TRP A 625 33.12 41.08 -20.83
CA TRP A 625 32.77 41.36 -19.44
C TRP A 625 32.33 42.81 -19.28
N THR A 626 31.15 43.00 -18.69
CA THR A 626 30.74 44.31 -18.20
C THR A 626 31.66 44.74 -17.06
N GLY A 627 31.84 46.05 -16.90
CA GLY A 627 32.73 46.66 -15.92
C GLY A 627 34.23 46.46 -16.18
N THR A 628 34.62 45.72 -17.22
CA THR A 628 36.04 45.53 -17.59
C THR A 628 36.41 46.48 -18.74
N PRO A 629 37.28 47.48 -18.51
CA PRO A 629 37.66 48.44 -19.55
C PRO A 629 38.35 47.77 -20.74
N GLN A 630 37.96 48.15 -21.96
CA GLN A 630 38.56 47.67 -23.20
C GLN A 630 39.33 48.78 -23.92
N PRO A 631 40.57 48.54 -24.38
CA PRO A 631 41.36 49.54 -25.09
C PRO A 631 40.70 49.93 -26.41
N ILE A 632 40.69 51.23 -26.71
CA ILE A 632 40.26 51.77 -28.00
C ILE A 632 41.45 51.75 -28.95
N ALA A 633 41.30 51.10 -30.09
CA ALA A 633 42.35 51.04 -31.10
C ALA A 633 42.45 52.39 -31.82
N LEU A 634 43.49 53.18 -31.51
CA LEU A 634 43.69 54.49 -32.12
C LEU A 634 44.18 54.39 -33.57
N SER A 635 43.87 55.39 -34.38
CA SER A 635 44.12 55.43 -35.81
C SER A 635 44.69 56.79 -36.24
N ASN A 636 45.15 56.93 -37.49
CA ASN A 636 45.54 58.21 -38.09
C ASN A 636 46.53 59.05 -37.24
N GLY A 637 47.51 58.38 -36.61
CA GLY A 637 48.55 59.02 -35.81
C GLY A 637 48.12 59.41 -34.38
N TRP A 638 46.87 59.14 -33.99
CA TRP A 638 46.44 59.32 -32.61
C TRP A 638 47.13 58.30 -31.70
N VAL A 639 47.64 58.79 -30.57
CA VAL A 639 48.30 58.00 -29.52
C VAL A 639 47.75 58.40 -28.14
N ASN A 640 48.00 57.60 -27.12
CA ASN A 640 47.65 57.93 -25.73
C ASN A 640 48.47 59.16 -25.28
N GLN A 641 47.87 60.10 -24.54
CA GLN A 641 48.60 61.26 -23.99
C GLN A 641 49.72 60.82 -23.01
N GLY A 642 49.51 59.73 -22.28
CA GLY A 642 50.42 59.23 -21.25
C GLY A 642 50.14 59.83 -19.87
N ASP A 643 50.97 59.46 -18.89
CA ASP A 643 50.82 59.89 -17.49
C ASP A 643 50.71 61.43 -17.38
N PRO A 644 49.81 61.96 -16.52
CA PRO A 644 49.05 61.26 -15.48
C PRO A 644 47.65 60.76 -15.93
N TRP A 645 47.37 60.72 -17.23
CA TRP A 645 46.03 60.47 -17.74
C TRP A 645 45.80 59.02 -18.13
N ASP A 646 44.56 58.56 -17.92
CA ASP A 646 44.15 57.22 -18.33
C ASP A 646 44.28 57.05 -19.85
N ILE A 647 44.67 55.84 -20.25
CA ILE A 647 44.64 55.45 -21.66
C ILE A 647 43.18 55.44 -22.17
N PRO A 648 42.96 55.59 -23.49
CA PRO A 648 41.63 55.56 -24.08
C PRO A 648 40.95 54.19 -23.94
N LEU A 649 39.85 54.16 -23.19
CA LEU A 649 39.12 52.95 -22.84
C LEU A 649 37.62 53.10 -23.08
N ALA A 650 36.96 51.99 -23.43
CA ALA A 650 35.51 51.86 -23.47
C ALA A 650 35.07 50.80 -22.45
N THR A 651 34.11 51.14 -21.58
CA THR A 651 33.61 50.23 -20.52
C THR A 651 32.10 50.12 -20.60
N ALA A 652 31.57 48.90 -20.74
CA ALA A 652 30.13 48.65 -20.70
C ALA A 652 29.63 48.35 -19.28
N THR A 653 28.46 48.85 -18.92
CA THR A 653 27.71 48.44 -17.72
C THR A 653 26.80 47.23 -18.01
N PRO A 654 26.31 46.54 -16.96
CA PRO A 654 25.33 45.45 -17.11
C PRO A 654 24.08 45.78 -17.92
N ASP A 655 23.61 47.03 -17.87
CA ASP A 655 22.44 47.49 -18.63
C ASP A 655 22.78 47.94 -20.07
N GLY A 656 24.04 47.79 -20.50
CA GLY A 656 24.48 48.04 -21.87
C GLY A 656 24.88 49.48 -22.18
N LEU A 657 25.09 50.34 -21.17
CA LEU A 657 25.68 51.67 -21.37
C LEU A 657 27.20 51.57 -21.48
N VAL A 658 27.76 52.16 -22.52
CA VAL A 658 29.19 52.25 -22.77
C VAL A 658 29.66 53.65 -22.40
N PHE A 659 30.66 53.71 -21.51
CA PHE A 659 31.36 54.92 -21.12
C PHE A 659 32.71 54.94 -21.80
N LEU A 660 33.05 56.04 -22.45
CA LEU A 660 34.41 56.26 -22.92
C LEU A 660 35.20 57.04 -21.86
N SER A 661 36.50 56.78 -21.80
CA SER A 661 37.43 57.44 -20.89
C SER A 661 38.80 57.59 -21.51
N GLY A 662 39.62 58.48 -20.96
CA GLY A 662 41.02 58.67 -21.32
C GLY A 662 41.28 59.78 -22.32
N LEU A 663 42.57 60.02 -22.58
CA LEU A 663 43.06 61.20 -23.30
C LEU A 663 43.99 60.84 -24.47
N VAL A 664 43.72 61.40 -25.66
CA VAL A 664 44.48 61.14 -26.90
C VAL A 664 45.22 62.37 -27.43
N THR A 665 46.28 62.15 -28.22
CA THR A 665 47.13 63.21 -28.80
C THR A 665 47.78 62.81 -30.14
N GLY A 666 48.38 63.77 -30.84
CA GLY A 666 49.25 63.62 -32.01
C GLY A 666 48.56 63.44 -33.37
N GLY A 667 47.34 62.92 -33.41
CA GLY A 667 46.72 62.47 -34.67
C GLY A 667 46.14 63.54 -35.58
N THR A 668 45.67 63.11 -36.74
CA THR A 668 45.04 63.98 -37.75
C THR A 668 43.73 64.58 -37.22
N THR A 669 43.61 65.91 -37.24
CA THR A 669 42.47 66.67 -36.71
C THR A 669 41.43 67.09 -37.76
N ALA A 670 41.66 66.76 -39.03
CA ALA A 670 40.73 67.10 -40.11
C ALA A 670 39.36 66.44 -39.88
N SER A 671 38.29 67.21 -40.09
CA SER A 671 36.91 66.73 -39.87
C SER A 671 36.62 65.49 -40.72
N GLY A 672 36.03 64.46 -40.11
CA GLY A 672 35.69 63.18 -40.72
C GLY A 672 36.78 62.10 -40.63
N THR A 673 37.98 62.43 -40.12
CA THR A 673 39.04 61.44 -39.91
C THR A 673 38.81 60.60 -38.66
N ILE A 674 39.26 59.34 -38.67
CA ILE A 674 39.05 58.38 -37.57
C ILE A 674 40.11 58.62 -36.47
N ILE A 675 39.66 58.88 -35.25
CA ILE A 675 40.51 58.96 -34.06
C ILE A 675 40.83 57.56 -33.54
N GLY A 676 39.81 56.70 -33.46
CA GLY A 676 39.96 55.32 -33.03
C GLY A 676 38.73 54.47 -33.36
N VAL A 677 38.82 53.18 -33.06
CA VAL A 677 37.77 52.20 -33.34
C VAL A 677 37.41 51.45 -32.06
N LEU A 678 36.11 51.40 -31.76
CA LEU A 678 35.55 50.66 -30.65
C LEU A 678 35.60 49.14 -30.92
N PRO A 679 35.93 48.34 -29.88
CA PRO A 679 35.80 46.89 -29.95
C PRO A 679 34.40 46.44 -30.37
N ALA A 680 34.32 45.30 -31.07
CA ALA A 680 33.03 44.68 -31.37
C ALA A 680 32.28 44.35 -30.05
N GLY A 681 30.97 44.58 -30.02
CA GLY A 681 30.14 44.45 -28.81
C GLY A 681 30.05 45.74 -27.96
N LEU A 682 30.87 46.76 -28.23
CA LEU A 682 30.79 48.08 -27.58
C LEU A 682 30.36 49.20 -28.53
N ARG A 683 29.86 48.85 -29.72
CA ARG A 683 29.47 49.80 -30.78
C ARG A 683 27.99 50.15 -30.64
N PRO A 684 27.57 51.40 -30.89
CA PRO A 684 26.16 51.76 -30.86
C PRO A 684 25.42 51.25 -32.10
N ALA A 685 24.09 51.11 -32.02
CA ALA A 685 23.28 50.78 -33.19
C ALA A 685 23.10 51.95 -34.17
N LYS A 686 23.28 53.18 -33.70
CA LYS A 686 23.13 54.42 -34.46
C LYS A 686 24.27 55.39 -34.15
N ASP A 687 24.48 56.34 -35.03
CA ASP A 687 25.50 57.37 -34.83
C ASP A 687 25.12 58.30 -33.67
N HIS A 688 26.09 58.56 -32.79
CA HIS A 688 25.95 59.48 -31.67
C HIS A 688 26.96 60.62 -31.79
N ILE A 689 26.55 61.82 -31.35
CA ILE A 689 27.37 63.02 -31.35
C ILE A 689 27.63 63.42 -29.90
N PHE A 690 28.88 63.70 -29.58
CA PHE A 690 29.30 64.14 -28.25
C PHE A 690 30.07 65.45 -28.33
N VAL A 691 29.96 66.22 -27.26
CA VAL A 691 30.81 67.38 -27.00
C VAL A 691 31.76 66.99 -25.87
N VAL A 692 33.06 67.04 -26.14
CA VAL A 692 34.13 66.61 -25.22
C VAL A 692 35.18 67.70 -25.07
N GLY A 693 36.05 67.60 -24.05
CA GLY A 693 37.13 68.57 -23.85
C GLY A 693 38.32 68.35 -24.80
N ALA A 694 38.97 69.42 -25.22
CA ALA A 694 40.27 69.44 -25.91
C ALA A 694 41.10 70.67 -25.48
N ASN A 695 42.38 70.74 -25.88
CA ASN A 695 43.30 71.83 -25.51
C ASN A 695 42.77 73.25 -25.75
N GLY A 696 41.95 73.44 -26.79
CA GLY A 696 41.33 74.72 -27.14
C GLY A 696 39.89 74.95 -26.64
N GLY A 697 39.33 74.09 -25.79
CA GLY A 697 37.96 74.21 -25.27
C GLY A 697 37.12 72.95 -25.48
N PHE A 698 35.88 73.10 -25.94
CA PHE A 698 34.99 71.97 -26.24
C PHE A 698 34.97 71.66 -27.73
N VAL A 699 35.07 70.38 -28.07
CA VAL A 699 35.12 69.87 -29.44
C VAL A 699 34.05 68.83 -29.68
N ARG A 700 33.71 68.60 -30.94
CA ARG A 700 32.73 67.58 -31.32
C ARG A 700 33.46 66.30 -31.74
N ILE A 701 33.01 65.17 -31.21
CA ILE A 701 33.32 63.86 -31.77
C ILE A 701 32.01 63.15 -32.15
N SER A 702 32.08 62.22 -33.08
CA SER A 702 30.97 61.31 -33.37
C SER A 702 31.40 59.86 -33.25
N VAL A 703 30.57 59.06 -32.60
CA VAL A 703 30.72 57.60 -32.54
C VAL A 703 29.72 57.00 -33.50
N HIS A 704 30.20 56.32 -34.53
CA HIS A 704 29.36 55.75 -35.57
C HIS A 704 28.98 54.30 -35.28
N SER A 705 27.93 53.81 -35.93
CA SER A 705 27.44 52.42 -35.75
C SER A 705 28.44 51.34 -36.18
N ASP A 706 29.39 51.69 -37.06
CA ASP A 706 30.53 50.82 -37.42
C ASP A 706 31.61 50.74 -36.32
N GLY A 707 31.47 51.51 -35.24
CA GLY A 707 32.39 51.60 -34.12
C GLY A 707 33.47 52.66 -34.28
N THR A 708 33.53 53.39 -35.38
CA THR A 708 34.53 54.44 -35.58
C THR A 708 34.20 55.68 -34.75
N ILE A 709 35.23 56.21 -34.08
CA ILE A 709 35.20 57.50 -33.40
C ILE A 709 35.84 58.50 -34.34
N LYS A 710 35.08 59.48 -34.83
CA LYS A 710 35.56 60.46 -35.81
C LYS A 710 35.73 61.84 -35.20
N ALA A 711 36.81 62.49 -35.61
CA ALA A 711 37.03 63.89 -35.34
C ALA A 711 36.01 64.70 -36.12
N MET A 712 35.21 65.52 -35.43
CA MET A 712 34.34 66.50 -36.06
C MET A 712 34.90 67.89 -35.72
N GLY A 713 34.81 68.85 -36.63
CA GLY A 713 35.61 70.09 -36.59
C GLY A 713 35.95 70.68 -35.20
N ALA A 714 37.20 71.13 -35.05
CA ALA A 714 37.85 71.70 -33.86
C ALA A 714 38.53 70.73 -32.87
N VAL A 715 38.59 69.42 -33.14
CA VAL A 715 39.45 68.47 -32.39
C VAL A 715 40.92 68.92 -32.42
N ASP A 716 41.65 68.76 -31.31
CA ASP A 716 43.01 69.27 -31.12
C ASP A 716 44.02 68.12 -30.92
N GLY A 717 45.10 68.15 -31.71
CA GLY A 717 46.17 67.15 -31.67
C GLY A 717 47.11 67.28 -30.46
N THR A 718 46.97 68.32 -29.63
CA THR A 718 47.70 68.47 -28.37
C THR A 718 47.09 67.57 -27.30
N TRP A 719 45.76 67.62 -27.14
CA TRP A 719 44.99 66.62 -26.42
C TRP A 719 43.49 66.74 -26.75
N THR A 720 42.80 65.61 -26.79
CA THR A 720 41.34 65.51 -26.87
C THR A 720 40.87 64.38 -25.95
N SER A 721 39.86 64.64 -25.12
CA SER A 721 39.33 63.71 -24.11
C SER A 721 38.17 62.88 -24.67
N PHE A 722 38.04 61.65 -24.20
CA PHE A 722 36.86 60.82 -24.40
C PHE A 722 35.91 60.81 -23.19
N ASP A 723 36.33 61.38 -22.06
CA ASP A 723 35.54 61.39 -20.84
C ASP A 723 34.20 62.11 -21.04
N GLY A 724 33.13 61.53 -20.52
CA GLY A 724 31.77 62.08 -20.62
C GLY A 724 30.97 61.62 -21.84
N ALA A 725 31.56 60.88 -22.78
CA ALA A 725 30.81 60.23 -23.86
C ALA A 725 30.16 58.93 -23.35
N ILE A 726 28.82 58.88 -23.41
CA ILE A 726 28.01 57.73 -22.94
C ILE A 726 26.95 57.39 -23.99
N PHE A 727 26.84 56.13 -24.37
CA PHE A 727 25.79 55.64 -25.28
C PHE A 727 25.42 54.19 -24.97
N ARG A 728 24.36 53.67 -25.60
CA ARG A 728 23.96 52.27 -25.47
C ARG A 728 24.58 51.43 -26.59
N ALA A 729 25.18 50.30 -26.26
CA ALA A 729 25.65 49.34 -27.26
C ALA A 729 24.47 48.71 -28.03
N ALA A 730 24.75 48.24 -29.26
CA ALA A 730 23.78 47.65 -30.17
C ALA A 730 23.21 46.31 -29.69
#